data_AF-A0A1C8ZT12-F1
#
_entry.id   AF-A0A1C8ZT12-F1
#
_cell.length_a   1.000
_cell.length_b   1.000
_cell.length_c   1.000
_cell.angle_alpha   90.00
_cell.angle_beta   90.00
_cell.angle_gamma   90.00
#
_symmetry.space_group_name_H-M   'P 1'
#
loop_
_entity.id
_entity.type
_entity.pdbx_description
1 polymer ?
#
loop_
_entity_poly.entity_id
_entity_poly.type
_entity_poly.pdbx_seq_one_letter_code
_entity_poly.pdbx_strand_id
1 'polypeptide(L)'
;MHKSRFLETIPILLLTLMIALGGIVSIAQPTPNPQPTFSYASNYPVFSIANGDGPFVQGNWNVFSPSVRYGDNYHMMAFVLEQLADAEQYTGQLLPILATNWTFADNYHELIVYLRQGVYFYYNGTYNGTQQVIEWPFTAKDVIVTFELYFKVFGNPFQITMSSPNPYEVIFNFTTPNIPYALYTILSGQYIVPWEQYAPLLNSSNPANAVIPVPIGTGPYYLASQSTNLLIYYRNPVYWIPGRPFLPEIKVYGIYNPQVYSMLAEGQLQWASSGSNGPTPLESLFIDKNPQYYHAMMGFPNGTGGNNWYLYINNQKLNYWPWNQTWFRMAIALALNMTQLSDVATGYLPNGAVPYPTSWYLPPIMAQNWLSPQIYQQGFIHPNVSEALQILQQHGLKIINGKLSFPNGTPLPPVTLYNFVDWSDVYAQAYAFAQEMQTELGLQVQVVSVSPSTLPSYMEAGNYELAYWYGDDSWLSPYTVWGFLVIPPLVSIVQLSNGKYAANITALNNTEIRLPNGTLIANLTAAQEYLLNLPQLRAENSSLLNNSTIVYVANITAILKSTTLLSDWERWIPPQQLINLYIQAGETNNVTQLRQIYDQMAQIIMNNTPVIPFTTTEWPFEEWEDQYYIGFSTPQYMYWLNVYVGNAANPAEPIIWNIAPRPPGMTNQQALNFTQQAWSDVLAFLYGKASTATPPSLLAMLGVSTVTTTSTVTSVSSSTSTVTTTSVSTTTSTVTTTSPTTVTTTSTVTSSSNTGLYVAIAVVVIIIIIIGVVLALRRR
;
A
#
# COMPACT_ATOMS: atom_id res chain seq x y z
N MET A 1 15.58 -45.18 50.64
CA MET A 1 15.82 -43.82 51.21
C MET A 1 17.31 -43.54 51.05
N HIS A 2 17.80 -42.37 50.63
CA HIS A 2 17.15 -41.08 50.33
C HIS A 2 17.08 -40.74 48.82
N LYS A 3 16.53 -39.55 48.47
CA LYS A 3 16.42 -39.00 47.09
C LYS A 3 17.36 -37.80 46.88
N SER A 4 17.74 -37.53 45.62
CA SER A 4 18.00 -36.21 44.97
C SER A 4 18.95 -35.20 45.66
N ARG A 5 19.78 -34.41 44.95
CA ARG A 5 19.63 -33.77 43.64
C ARG A 5 21.00 -33.63 42.96
N PHE A 6 21.10 -33.82 41.63
CA PHE A 6 22.34 -33.57 40.88
C PHE A 6 22.15 -33.35 39.35
N LEU A 7 21.04 -32.73 38.91
CA LEU A 7 20.65 -32.60 37.49
C LEU A 7 20.00 -31.25 37.13
N GLU A 8 20.50 -30.12 37.64
CA GLU A 8 19.89 -28.78 37.38
C GLU A 8 20.88 -27.67 36.95
N THR A 9 22.20 -27.91 36.90
CA THR A 9 23.21 -26.83 36.80
C THR A 9 23.99 -26.74 35.48
N ILE A 10 23.67 -27.55 34.47
CA ILE A 10 24.40 -27.57 33.18
C ILE A 10 23.83 -26.61 32.11
N PRO A 11 22.50 -26.43 31.93
CA PRO A 11 21.97 -25.49 30.92
C PRO A 11 22.36 -24.03 31.19
N ILE A 12 22.43 -23.65 32.46
CA ILE A 12 22.59 -22.25 32.89
C ILE A 12 24.00 -21.71 32.58
N LEU A 13 25.03 -22.56 32.56
CA LEU A 13 26.41 -22.11 32.34
C LEU A 13 26.72 -21.77 30.88
N LEU A 14 26.05 -22.43 29.92
CA LEU A 14 26.14 -22.07 28.50
C LEU A 14 25.35 -20.79 28.19
N LEU A 15 24.20 -20.60 28.84
CA LEU A 15 23.38 -19.40 28.68
C LEU A 15 24.07 -18.15 29.23
N THR A 16 24.76 -18.24 30.37
CA THR A 16 25.49 -17.09 30.95
C THR A 16 26.80 -16.78 30.23
N LEU A 17 27.44 -17.74 29.55
CA LEU A 17 28.67 -17.47 28.80
C LEU A 17 28.41 -16.72 27.49
N MET A 18 27.25 -16.89 26.84
CA MET A 18 26.87 -16.05 25.69
C MET A 18 26.62 -14.59 26.10
N ILE A 19 26.03 -14.35 27.27
CA ILE A 19 25.79 -12.99 27.80
C ILE A 19 27.11 -12.26 28.11
N ALA A 20 28.19 -12.99 28.42
CA ALA A 20 29.53 -12.42 28.63
C ALA A 20 30.27 -12.08 27.32
N LEU A 21 29.86 -12.64 26.18
CA LEU A 21 30.30 -12.24 24.84
C LEU A 21 29.26 -11.32 24.19
N GLY A 22 28.88 -10.27 24.93
CA GLY A 22 28.26 -9.07 24.38
C GLY A 22 29.22 -8.35 23.44
N GLY A 23 29.42 -8.92 22.25
CA GLY A 23 30.12 -8.26 21.15
C GLY A 23 29.43 -6.94 20.89
N ILE A 24 30.20 -5.85 20.92
CA ILE A 24 29.69 -4.52 20.57
C ILE A 24 29.34 -4.59 19.09
N VAL A 25 28.05 -4.83 18.80
CA VAL A 25 27.48 -4.68 17.47
C VAL A 25 27.64 -3.21 17.13
N SER A 26 28.69 -2.91 16.38
CA SER A 26 29.03 -1.55 15.99
C SER A 26 27.96 -1.07 15.02
N ILE A 27 26.99 -0.33 15.55
CA ILE A 27 25.95 0.33 14.77
C ILE A 27 26.67 1.36 13.90
N ALA A 28 26.93 0.96 12.65
CA ALA A 28 27.73 1.70 11.71
C ALA A 28 27.05 3.04 11.43
N GLN A 29 27.74 4.13 11.81
CA GLN A 29 27.22 5.51 11.78
C GLN A 29 26.61 5.85 10.42
N PRO A 30 25.56 6.70 10.38
CA PRO A 30 24.88 7.04 9.15
C PRO A 30 25.90 7.66 8.17
N THR A 31 25.94 7.12 6.96
CA THR A 31 26.88 7.60 5.93
C THR A 31 26.17 8.61 5.05
N PRO A 32 26.71 9.83 4.86
CA PRO A 32 26.13 10.79 3.93
C PRO A 32 26.06 10.20 2.52
N ASN A 33 24.84 10.13 1.98
CA ASN A 33 24.49 9.61 0.68
C ASN A 33 24.57 10.77 -0.34
N PRO A 34 25.68 10.95 -1.07
CA PRO A 34 25.90 12.14 -1.89
C PRO A 34 24.88 12.22 -3.02
N GLN A 35 24.18 13.35 -3.11
CA GLN A 35 23.19 13.57 -4.15
C GLN A 35 23.89 13.74 -5.52
N PRO A 36 23.46 13.03 -6.57
CA PRO A 36 23.86 13.33 -7.95
C PRO A 36 23.47 14.76 -8.35
N THR A 37 24.32 15.42 -9.13
CA THR A 37 24.10 16.80 -9.58
C THR A 37 23.91 16.86 -11.10
N PHE A 38 22.79 17.48 -11.51
CA PHE A 38 22.34 17.55 -12.89
C PHE A 38 22.38 19.01 -13.36
N SER A 39 23.55 19.48 -13.84
CA SER A 39 23.76 20.89 -14.19
C SER A 39 22.81 21.39 -15.30
N TYR A 40 22.36 20.51 -16.20
CA TYR A 40 21.37 20.82 -17.22
C TYR A 40 19.97 21.08 -16.66
N ALA A 41 19.64 20.50 -15.50
CA ALA A 41 18.32 20.58 -14.87
C ALA A 41 18.18 21.79 -13.92
N SER A 42 19.17 22.67 -13.84
CA SER A 42 19.17 23.83 -12.94
C SER A 42 18.07 24.87 -13.22
N ASN A 43 17.41 24.78 -14.37
CA ASN A 43 16.29 25.63 -14.78
C ASN A 43 14.98 24.85 -14.96
N TYR A 44 14.89 23.59 -14.51
CA TYR A 44 13.67 22.79 -14.61
C TYR A 44 12.67 23.22 -13.52
N PRO A 45 11.35 23.01 -13.72
CA PRO A 45 10.39 23.12 -12.62
C PRO A 45 10.78 22.16 -11.49
N VAL A 46 10.53 22.53 -10.23
CA VAL A 46 10.68 21.60 -9.11
C VAL A 46 9.64 20.51 -9.26
N PHE A 47 10.05 19.24 -9.23
CA PHE A 47 9.16 18.09 -9.33
C PHE A 47 7.99 18.20 -8.34
N SER A 48 6.81 18.50 -8.90
CA SER A 48 5.60 18.83 -8.16
C SER A 48 4.51 17.83 -8.51
N ILE A 49 3.83 17.31 -7.50
CA ILE A 49 2.80 16.28 -7.66
C ILE A 49 1.49 16.71 -7.00
N ALA A 50 0.36 16.14 -7.43
CA ALA A 50 -0.94 16.35 -6.79
C ALA A 50 -1.55 15.01 -6.34
N ASN A 51 -2.28 15.03 -5.23
CA ASN A 51 -2.95 13.85 -4.68
C ASN A 51 -4.34 13.56 -5.29
N GLY A 52 -5.02 14.55 -5.86
CA GLY A 52 -6.43 14.45 -6.31
C GLY A 52 -7.45 14.49 -5.16
N ASP A 53 -7.14 13.81 -4.05
CA ASP A 53 -8.00 13.66 -2.86
C ASP A 53 -8.39 14.98 -2.17
N GLY A 54 -7.56 16.03 -2.28
CA GLY A 54 -7.81 17.34 -1.67
C GLY A 54 -6.84 17.73 -0.53
N PRO A 55 -7.30 18.49 0.49
CA PRO A 55 -6.42 19.18 1.43
C PRO A 55 -5.97 18.35 2.65
N PHE A 56 -4.67 18.41 2.95
CA PHE A 56 -4.01 17.72 4.06
C PHE A 56 -4.46 18.19 5.46
N VAL A 57 -4.48 17.24 6.40
CA VAL A 57 -4.80 17.49 7.82
C VAL A 57 -3.56 18.01 8.54
N GLN A 58 -3.51 19.29 8.89
CA GLN A 58 -2.31 19.87 9.51
C GLN A 58 -2.05 19.31 10.92
N GLY A 59 -0.79 18.96 11.20
CA GLY A 59 -0.27 18.81 12.56
C GLY A 59 -0.51 17.47 13.25
N ASN A 60 -0.99 16.43 12.56
CA ASN A 60 -0.97 15.05 13.07
C ASN A 60 -0.50 14.03 12.01
N TRP A 61 0.48 13.23 12.40
CA TRP A 61 1.16 12.20 11.60
C TRP A 61 1.24 10.86 12.34
N ASN A 62 0.34 10.64 13.31
CA ASN A 62 0.25 9.39 14.07
C ASN A 62 -0.32 8.28 13.19
N VAL A 63 0.53 7.31 12.82
CA VAL A 63 0.16 6.19 11.93
C VAL A 63 -1.02 5.34 12.44
N PHE A 64 -1.28 5.36 13.75
CA PHE A 64 -2.36 4.63 14.41
C PHE A 64 -3.68 5.41 14.51
N SER A 65 -3.69 6.69 14.11
CA SER A 65 -4.87 7.56 14.22
C SER A 65 -5.80 7.38 13.01
N PRO A 66 -7.10 7.11 13.17
CA PRO A 66 -8.03 6.94 12.04
C PRO A 66 -8.08 8.14 11.10
N SER A 67 -7.97 9.37 11.62
CA SER A 67 -7.94 10.60 10.81
C SER A 67 -6.62 10.86 10.08
N VAL A 68 -5.62 10.00 10.29
CA VAL A 68 -4.41 9.92 9.48
C VAL A 68 -4.53 8.70 8.57
N ARG A 69 -4.69 7.49 9.14
CA ARG A 69 -4.70 6.19 8.43
C ARG A 69 -5.72 6.06 7.30
N TYR A 70 -6.80 6.84 7.36
CA TYR A 70 -7.87 6.86 6.35
C TYR A 70 -8.06 8.25 5.72
N GLY A 71 -6.95 8.96 5.48
CA GLY A 71 -6.93 10.25 4.78
C GLY A 71 -5.53 10.62 4.27
N ASP A 72 -5.47 11.71 3.53
CA ASP A 72 -4.39 12.15 2.65
C ASP A 72 -2.99 12.10 3.30
N ASN A 73 -2.90 12.37 4.60
CA ASN A 73 -1.65 12.33 5.36
C ASN A 73 -0.97 10.95 5.35
N TYR A 74 -1.73 9.84 5.36
CA TYR A 74 -1.15 8.49 5.34
C TYR A 74 -0.62 8.11 3.95
N HIS A 75 -1.24 8.64 2.89
CA HIS A 75 -0.81 8.49 1.50
C HIS A 75 0.59 9.15 1.35
N MET A 76 0.70 10.37 1.87
CA MET A 76 1.94 11.17 1.84
C MET A 76 2.98 10.75 2.89
N MET A 77 2.73 9.69 3.64
CA MET A 77 3.62 9.24 4.70
C MET A 77 4.77 8.36 4.18
N ALA A 78 4.58 7.69 3.04
CA ALA A 78 5.60 6.86 2.39
C ALA A 78 6.86 7.61 1.96
N PHE A 79 6.75 8.91 1.67
CA PHE A 79 7.92 9.74 1.40
C PHE A 79 8.88 9.81 2.62
N VAL A 80 8.42 9.44 3.81
CA VAL A 80 9.15 9.55 5.08
C VAL A 80 9.30 8.20 5.79
N LEU A 81 8.27 7.35 5.82
CA LEU A 81 8.21 6.10 6.58
C LEU A 81 8.04 4.90 5.66
N GLU A 82 8.81 3.84 5.90
CA GLU A 82 8.81 2.61 5.08
C GLU A 82 8.17 1.42 5.82
N GLN A 83 7.85 0.37 5.07
CA GLN A 83 7.32 -0.91 5.58
C GLN A 83 8.43 -1.97 5.65
N LEU A 84 8.14 -3.18 6.17
CA LEU A 84 9.11 -4.29 6.14
C LEU A 84 9.30 -4.80 4.70
N ALA A 85 8.21 -4.89 3.93
CA ALA A 85 8.24 -5.10 2.50
C ALA A 85 7.05 -4.37 1.85
N ASP A 86 7.20 -3.84 0.65
CA ASP A 86 6.07 -3.33 -0.14
C ASP A 86 5.40 -4.50 -0.88
N ALA A 87 4.09 -4.46 -1.09
CA ALA A 87 3.40 -5.42 -1.95
C ALA A 87 3.09 -4.81 -3.32
N GLU A 88 3.55 -5.46 -4.38
CA GLU A 88 3.06 -5.13 -5.72
C GLU A 88 1.58 -5.52 -5.84
N GLN A 89 0.76 -4.55 -6.25
CA GLN A 89 -0.68 -4.75 -6.40
C GLN A 89 -0.97 -5.77 -7.50
N TYR A 90 -2.04 -6.56 -7.32
CA TYR A 90 -2.50 -7.66 -8.17
C TYR A 90 -1.60 -8.90 -8.31
N THR A 91 -0.28 -8.77 -8.20
CA THR A 91 0.62 -9.93 -8.15
C THR A 91 0.74 -10.48 -6.73
N GLY A 92 0.72 -9.60 -5.72
CA GLY A 92 1.00 -9.92 -4.32
C GLY A 92 2.49 -10.15 -4.05
N GLN A 93 3.37 -9.84 -5.01
CA GLN A 93 4.80 -10.01 -4.84
C GLN A 93 5.33 -9.01 -3.81
N LEU A 94 5.97 -9.52 -2.76
CA LEU A 94 6.63 -8.68 -1.75
C LEU A 94 8.04 -8.28 -2.17
N LEU A 95 8.32 -6.98 -2.11
CA LEU A 95 9.61 -6.35 -2.37
C LEU A 95 10.30 -6.02 -1.03
N PRO A 96 11.49 -6.57 -0.72
CA PRO A 96 12.11 -6.41 0.60
C PRO A 96 12.64 -4.98 0.82
N ILE A 97 12.02 -4.24 1.74
CA ILE A 97 12.33 -2.84 2.08
C ILE A 97 13.14 -2.79 3.39
N LEU A 98 12.51 -2.55 4.55
CA LEU A 98 13.20 -2.60 5.84
C LEU A 98 13.57 -4.02 6.29
N ALA A 99 12.87 -5.04 5.79
CA ALA A 99 13.34 -6.42 5.82
C ALA A 99 14.25 -6.71 4.62
N THR A 100 15.22 -7.60 4.79
CA THR A 100 16.02 -8.16 3.69
C THR A 100 15.48 -9.52 3.24
N ASN A 101 14.88 -10.28 4.15
CA ASN A 101 14.18 -11.54 3.88
C ASN A 101 13.28 -11.92 5.07
N TRP A 102 12.41 -12.91 4.89
CA TRP A 102 11.63 -13.55 5.96
C TRP A 102 11.47 -15.06 5.70
N THR A 103 11.24 -15.81 6.77
CA THR A 103 11.08 -17.27 6.74
C THR A 103 9.88 -17.66 7.60
N PHE A 104 9.04 -18.58 7.12
CA PHE A 104 8.05 -19.24 7.98
C PHE A 104 8.65 -20.51 8.60
N ALA A 105 8.42 -20.70 9.89
CA ALA A 105 8.83 -21.87 10.66
C ALA A 105 7.64 -22.43 11.48
N ASP A 106 7.90 -23.51 12.24
CA ASP A 106 6.92 -24.36 12.95
C ASP A 106 5.54 -24.46 12.28
N ASN A 107 5.48 -25.06 11.08
CA ASN A 107 4.21 -25.28 10.36
C ASN A 107 3.38 -24.00 10.16
N TYR A 108 4.07 -22.87 9.91
CA TYR A 108 3.53 -21.52 9.77
C TYR A 108 3.06 -20.85 11.07
N HIS A 109 3.36 -21.40 12.25
CA HIS A 109 3.18 -20.71 13.53
C HIS A 109 4.25 -19.65 13.81
N GLU A 110 5.41 -19.69 13.16
CA GLU A 110 6.46 -18.67 13.30
C GLU A 110 6.67 -17.92 11.97
N LEU A 111 6.74 -16.59 12.02
CA LEU A 111 7.32 -15.73 10.97
C LEU A 111 8.59 -15.08 11.53
N ILE A 112 9.74 -15.44 10.98
CA ILE A 112 11.04 -14.85 11.29
C ILE A 112 11.36 -13.80 10.23
N VAL A 113 11.62 -12.57 10.64
CA VAL A 113 11.91 -11.43 9.75
C VAL A 113 13.33 -10.91 10.01
N TYR A 114 14.14 -10.83 8.95
CA TYR A 114 15.53 -10.36 9.01
C TYR A 114 15.62 -8.92 8.53
N LEU A 115 16.08 -8.00 9.38
CA LEU A 115 16.04 -6.56 9.16
C LEU A 115 17.30 -6.04 8.47
N ARG A 116 17.15 -4.94 7.71
CA ARG A 116 18.24 -4.27 6.99
C ARG A 116 19.11 -3.48 7.96
N GLN A 117 20.41 -3.71 7.89
CA GLN A 117 21.41 -3.00 8.70
C GLN A 117 21.80 -1.67 8.05
N GLY A 118 22.20 -0.69 8.86
CA GLY A 118 22.63 0.63 8.38
C GLY A 118 21.50 1.58 7.95
N VAL A 119 20.24 1.21 8.24
CA VAL A 119 19.07 2.09 8.04
C VAL A 119 18.89 3.01 9.24
N TYR A 120 18.47 4.24 8.99
CA TYR A 120 18.31 5.30 9.99
C TYR A 120 16.99 6.04 9.82
N PHE A 121 16.27 6.23 10.93
CA PHE A 121 15.20 7.22 11.05
C PHE A 121 15.81 8.63 10.99
N TYR A 122 15.39 9.42 10.01
CA TYR A 122 15.90 10.76 9.75
C TYR A 122 14.84 11.86 9.93
N TYR A 123 15.28 13.01 10.43
CA TYR A 123 14.55 14.29 10.31
C TYR A 123 15.52 15.47 10.48
N ASN A 124 15.29 16.57 9.75
CA ASN A 124 16.01 17.83 9.95
C ASN A 124 15.03 19.00 9.96
N GLY A 125 14.76 19.54 11.15
CA GLY A 125 13.71 20.53 11.34
C GLY A 125 13.50 20.84 12.81
N THR A 126 12.37 21.45 13.14
CA THR A 126 12.01 21.77 14.53
C THR A 126 11.27 20.60 15.16
N TYR A 127 11.94 19.91 16.10
CA TYR A 127 11.36 18.84 16.92
C TYR A 127 11.40 19.26 18.40
N ASN A 128 10.33 19.03 19.15
CA ASN A 128 10.19 19.45 20.56
C ASN A 128 10.56 20.92 20.84
N GLY A 129 10.33 21.81 19.87
CA GLY A 129 10.61 23.25 19.98
C GLY A 129 12.04 23.69 19.66
N THR A 130 12.93 22.78 19.24
CA THR A 130 14.31 23.12 18.83
C THR A 130 14.63 22.59 17.43
N GLN A 131 15.36 23.38 16.65
CA GLN A 131 15.94 22.91 15.39
C GLN A 131 17.00 21.84 15.68
N GLN A 132 16.86 20.66 15.09
CA GLN A 132 17.77 19.53 15.29
C GLN A 132 17.79 18.61 14.06
N VAL A 133 18.91 17.89 13.91
CA VAL A 133 19.01 16.73 13.03
C VAL A 133 18.86 15.49 13.89
N ILE A 134 17.99 14.58 13.46
CA ILE A 134 17.67 13.31 14.13
C ILE A 134 18.18 12.18 13.24
N GLU A 135 18.94 11.28 13.84
CA GLU A 135 19.52 10.09 13.21
C GLU A 135 19.43 8.93 14.23
N TRP A 136 18.29 8.25 14.28
CA TRP A 136 18.09 7.08 15.17
C TRP A 136 18.24 5.77 14.37
N PRO A 137 19.01 4.78 14.85
CA PRO A 137 19.24 3.55 14.10
C PRO A 137 18.00 2.65 14.10
N PHE A 138 17.61 2.16 12.93
CA PHE A 138 16.51 1.21 12.80
C PHE A 138 16.88 -0.16 13.38
N THR A 139 15.99 -0.75 14.20
CA THR A 139 16.20 -2.03 14.88
C THR A 139 14.90 -2.84 15.05
N ALA A 140 15.04 -4.06 15.56
CA ALA A 140 13.95 -4.92 16.02
C ALA A 140 13.03 -4.27 17.08
N LYS A 141 13.51 -3.26 17.84
CA LYS A 141 12.67 -2.55 18.82
C LYS A 141 11.55 -1.76 18.14
N ASP A 142 11.86 -1.12 17.03
CA ASP A 142 10.97 -0.25 16.28
C ASP A 142 9.80 -1.07 15.72
N VAL A 143 10.12 -2.25 15.16
CA VAL A 143 9.13 -3.25 14.73
C VAL A 143 8.25 -3.72 15.89
N ILE A 144 8.85 -4.11 17.02
CA ILE A 144 8.10 -4.60 18.19
C ILE A 144 7.16 -3.50 18.74
N VAL A 145 7.66 -2.29 18.96
CA VAL A 145 6.83 -1.16 19.46
C VAL A 145 5.73 -0.78 18.46
N THR A 146 6.03 -0.82 17.15
CA THR A 146 5.03 -0.61 16.10
C THR A 146 3.89 -1.62 16.22
N PHE A 147 4.20 -2.91 16.36
CA PHE A 147 3.16 -3.95 16.42
C PHE A 147 2.51 -4.09 17.80
N GLU A 148 3.18 -3.75 18.91
CA GLU A 148 2.52 -3.63 20.23
C GLU A 148 1.45 -2.52 20.20
N LEU A 149 1.74 -1.39 19.55
CA LEU A 149 0.77 -0.32 19.34
C LEU A 149 -0.32 -0.72 18.35
N TYR A 150 0.02 -1.38 17.24
CA TYR A 150 -0.94 -1.93 16.28
C TYR A 150 -1.94 -2.86 16.98
N PHE A 151 -1.44 -3.88 17.69
CA PHE A 151 -2.25 -4.85 18.43
C PHE A 151 -3.08 -4.23 19.56
N LYS A 152 -2.65 -3.10 20.11
CA LYS A 152 -3.38 -2.34 21.13
C LYS A 152 -4.48 -1.44 20.57
N VAL A 153 -4.34 -0.96 19.33
CA VAL A 153 -5.32 -0.08 18.66
C VAL A 153 -6.31 -0.87 17.80
N PHE A 154 -5.81 -1.82 17.02
CA PHE A 154 -6.56 -2.61 16.05
C PHE A 154 -6.84 -4.05 16.53
N GLY A 155 -6.30 -4.46 17.68
CA GLY A 155 -6.49 -5.80 18.23
C GLY A 155 -5.52 -6.85 17.66
N ASN A 156 -5.47 -8.01 18.31
CA ASN A 156 -4.54 -9.11 18.00
C ASN A 156 -5.30 -10.41 17.68
N PRO A 157 -5.83 -10.57 16.47
CA PRO A 157 -6.78 -11.65 16.15
C PRO A 157 -6.17 -13.05 16.22
N PHE A 158 -4.90 -13.19 15.86
CA PHE A 158 -4.18 -14.47 15.84
C PHE A 158 -3.35 -14.71 17.11
N GLN A 159 -3.58 -13.90 18.15
CA GLN A 159 -2.88 -13.93 19.45
C GLN A 159 -1.35 -14.01 19.27
N ILE A 160 -0.83 -13.13 18.41
CA ILE A 160 0.57 -13.05 18.02
C ILE A 160 1.40 -12.54 19.19
N THR A 161 2.48 -13.23 19.51
CA THR A 161 3.50 -12.77 20.46
C THR A 161 4.83 -12.55 19.74
N MET A 162 5.61 -11.56 20.19
CA MET A 162 6.83 -11.13 19.49
C MET A 162 8.07 -11.33 20.35
N SER A 163 9.17 -11.71 19.71
CA SER A 163 10.50 -11.73 20.31
C SER A 163 11.57 -11.27 19.32
N SER A 164 12.78 -11.02 19.81
CA SER A 164 13.91 -10.53 19.02
C SER A 164 15.20 -11.12 19.58
N PRO A 165 15.82 -12.13 18.93
CA PRO A 165 17.05 -12.74 19.43
C PRO A 165 18.28 -11.83 19.27
N ASN A 166 18.24 -10.86 18.35
CA ASN A 166 19.28 -9.86 18.12
C ASN A 166 18.67 -8.58 17.49
N PRO A 167 19.39 -7.44 17.44
CA PRO A 167 18.82 -6.16 16.99
C PRO A 167 18.30 -6.10 15.54
N TYR A 168 18.56 -7.12 14.71
CA TYR A 168 18.16 -7.18 13.31
C TYR A 168 17.31 -8.41 12.97
N GLU A 169 16.64 -9.00 13.96
CA GLU A 169 15.78 -10.17 13.77
C GLU A 169 14.55 -10.10 14.67
N VAL A 170 13.36 -10.32 14.10
CA VAL A 170 12.07 -10.30 14.82
C VAL A 170 11.32 -11.59 14.52
N ILE A 171 10.79 -12.24 15.55
CA ILE A 171 10.01 -13.47 15.45
C ILE A 171 8.58 -13.17 15.91
N PHE A 172 7.62 -13.32 14.99
CA PHE A 172 6.19 -13.25 15.26
C PHE A 172 5.65 -14.69 15.42
N ASN A 173 5.08 -14.99 16.58
CA ASN A 173 4.64 -16.33 16.98
C ASN A 173 3.11 -16.33 17.04
N PHE A 174 2.46 -17.03 16.11
CA PHE A 174 1.01 -17.09 15.90
C PHE A 174 0.38 -18.24 16.70
N THR A 175 -0.72 -17.98 17.39
CA THR A 175 -1.53 -19.06 18.02
C THR A 175 -2.36 -19.81 16.98
N THR A 176 -2.64 -19.18 15.83
CA THR A 176 -3.30 -19.81 14.67
C THR A 176 -2.66 -19.22 13.41
N PRO A 177 -2.11 -20.03 12.48
CA PRO A 177 -1.44 -19.51 11.30
C PRO A 177 -2.38 -18.68 10.42
N ASN A 178 -1.86 -17.58 9.88
CA ASN A 178 -2.53 -16.85 8.81
C ASN A 178 -1.48 -16.20 7.89
N ILE A 179 -1.17 -16.87 6.78
CA ILE A 179 -0.19 -16.43 5.80
C ILE A 179 -0.57 -15.05 5.19
N PRO A 180 -1.82 -14.78 4.79
CA PRO A 180 -2.19 -13.48 4.24
C PRO A 180 -2.04 -12.32 5.22
N TYR A 181 -2.29 -12.53 6.52
CA TYR A 181 -2.04 -11.51 7.56
C TYR A 181 -0.53 -11.31 7.79
N ALA A 182 0.25 -12.39 7.82
CA ALA A 182 1.70 -12.33 7.92
C ALA A 182 2.33 -11.54 6.75
N LEU A 183 1.91 -11.82 5.51
CA LEU A 183 2.39 -11.14 4.31
C LEU A 183 1.84 -9.70 4.23
N TYR A 184 0.51 -9.53 4.28
CA TYR A 184 -0.14 -8.28 3.87
C TYR A 184 -0.62 -7.38 5.02
N THR A 185 -0.43 -7.78 6.27
CA THR A 185 -0.63 -6.91 7.45
C THR A 185 0.68 -6.66 8.19
N ILE A 186 1.50 -7.70 8.41
CA ILE A 186 2.76 -7.55 9.16
C ILE A 186 3.90 -7.06 8.25
N LEU A 187 4.14 -7.69 7.09
CA LEU A 187 5.23 -7.25 6.22
C LEU A 187 4.87 -5.99 5.40
N SER A 188 3.70 -6.00 4.75
CA SER A 188 3.26 -4.95 3.81
C SER A 188 1.92 -4.28 4.16
N GLY A 189 1.64 -4.07 5.45
CA GLY A 189 0.39 -3.43 5.89
C GLY A 189 0.54 -2.34 6.95
N GLN A 190 1.77 -2.05 7.38
CA GLN A 190 2.05 -1.13 8.46
C GLN A 190 3.45 -0.52 8.32
N TYR A 191 3.51 0.82 8.28
CA TYR A 191 4.76 1.57 8.37
C TYR A 191 5.45 1.36 9.72
N ILE A 192 6.76 1.15 9.73
CA ILE A 192 7.52 0.95 10.98
C ILE A 192 7.97 2.30 11.54
N VAL A 193 7.67 2.55 12.81
CA VAL A 193 7.85 3.86 13.45
C VAL A 193 8.95 3.84 14.53
N PRO A 194 9.66 4.98 14.76
CA PRO A 194 10.80 5.00 15.67
C PRO A 194 10.39 4.81 17.13
N TRP A 195 11.03 3.88 17.83
CA TRP A 195 10.68 3.54 19.20
C TRP A 195 10.88 4.72 20.16
N GLU A 196 11.86 5.61 19.91
CA GLU A 196 12.08 6.84 20.70
C GLU A 196 10.85 7.77 20.72
N GLN A 197 10.10 7.83 19.60
CA GLN A 197 8.94 8.70 19.47
C GLN A 197 7.63 7.99 19.90
N TYR A 198 7.51 6.68 19.63
CA TYR A 198 6.26 5.94 19.78
C TYR A 198 6.15 5.09 21.06
N ALA A 199 7.25 4.63 21.66
CA ALA A 199 7.18 3.84 22.91
C ALA A 199 6.45 4.54 24.08
N PRO A 200 6.48 5.89 24.25
CA PRO A 200 5.66 6.55 25.26
C PRO A 200 4.15 6.28 25.14
N LEU A 201 3.64 6.11 23.91
CA LEU A 201 2.23 5.87 23.63
C LEU A 201 1.74 4.50 24.12
N LEU A 202 2.63 3.54 24.37
CA LEU A 202 2.29 2.25 24.99
C LEU A 202 1.62 2.44 26.37
N ASN A 203 1.93 3.52 27.07
CA ASN A 203 1.32 3.88 28.36
C ASN A 203 -0.05 4.57 28.23
N SER A 204 -0.45 5.00 27.02
CA SER A 204 -1.77 5.60 26.79
C SER A 204 -2.87 4.54 26.90
N SER A 205 -4.06 4.92 27.40
CA SER A 205 -5.27 4.10 27.27
C SER A 205 -5.81 4.08 25.85
N ASN A 206 -5.47 5.08 25.03
CA ASN A 206 -5.79 5.16 23.61
C ASN A 206 -4.60 5.77 22.83
N PRO A 207 -3.73 4.95 22.21
CA PRO A 207 -2.62 5.44 21.39
C PRO A 207 -3.04 6.18 20.11
N ALA A 208 -4.20 5.85 19.54
CA ALA A 208 -4.70 6.42 18.28
C ALA A 208 -5.10 7.90 18.39
N ASN A 209 -5.43 8.37 19.60
CA ASN A 209 -5.74 9.77 19.88
C ASN A 209 -4.49 10.61 20.22
N ALA A 210 -3.29 10.03 20.26
CA ALA A 210 -2.07 10.80 20.46
C ALA A 210 -1.77 11.65 19.20
N VAL A 211 -1.24 12.87 19.41
CA VAL A 211 -0.81 13.74 18.31
C VAL A 211 0.68 13.57 18.10
N ILE A 212 1.08 13.23 16.87
CA ILE A 212 2.47 13.20 16.42
C ILE A 212 2.64 14.37 15.45
N PRO A 213 3.25 15.51 15.86
CA PRO A 213 3.25 16.73 15.05
C PRO A 213 4.20 16.70 13.85
N VAL A 214 5.17 15.78 13.88
CA VAL A 214 6.26 15.64 12.91
C VAL A 214 6.49 14.15 12.66
N PRO A 215 6.43 13.67 11.40
CA PRO A 215 6.85 12.32 11.06
C PRO A 215 8.39 12.25 11.04
N ILE A 216 8.95 11.21 11.67
CA ILE A 216 10.37 10.88 11.65
C ILE A 216 10.44 9.44 11.13
N GLY A 217 11.20 9.19 10.07
CA GLY A 217 11.09 7.95 9.30
C GLY A 217 12.35 7.60 8.52
N THR A 218 12.42 6.38 8.01
CA THR A 218 13.60 5.81 7.33
C THR A 218 13.70 6.15 5.84
N GLY A 219 12.61 6.63 5.26
CA GLY A 219 12.35 6.76 3.83
C GLY A 219 13.15 7.84 3.08
N PRO A 220 12.87 8.00 1.77
CA PRO A 220 13.72 8.73 0.84
C PRO A 220 13.72 10.26 1.04
N TYR A 221 12.77 10.80 1.81
CA TYR A 221 12.65 12.23 2.14
C TYR A 221 12.32 12.43 3.63
N TYR A 222 12.35 13.68 4.06
CA TYR A 222 11.73 14.12 5.31
C TYR A 222 10.81 15.31 5.02
N LEU A 223 9.73 15.43 5.81
CA LEU A 223 8.76 16.52 5.70
C LEU A 223 9.40 17.83 6.18
N ALA A 224 9.74 18.72 5.25
CA ALA A 224 10.41 19.99 5.54
C ALA A 224 9.42 21.11 5.93
N SER A 225 8.22 21.12 5.33
CA SER A 225 7.13 22.01 5.74
C SER A 225 5.76 21.44 5.38
N GLN A 226 4.73 21.83 6.14
CA GLN A 226 3.35 21.38 5.94
C GLN A 226 2.35 22.54 6.02
N SER A 227 1.39 22.53 5.09
CA SER A 227 0.21 23.40 5.06
C SER A 227 -0.97 22.62 4.48
N THR A 228 -2.18 23.13 4.64
CA THR A 228 -3.43 22.47 4.19
C THR A 228 -3.44 22.11 2.70
N ASN A 229 -2.73 22.86 1.83
CA ASN A 229 -2.76 22.65 0.38
C ASN A 229 -1.38 22.31 -0.22
N LEU A 230 -0.32 22.27 0.60
CA LEU A 230 1.05 22.04 0.14
C LEU A 230 1.92 21.42 1.24
N LEU A 231 2.54 20.29 0.91
CA LEU A 231 3.65 19.69 1.65
C LEU A 231 4.94 19.90 0.85
N ILE A 232 6.07 20.13 1.53
CA ILE A 232 7.39 20.19 0.90
C ILE A 232 8.28 19.15 1.57
N TYR A 233 8.88 18.30 0.75
CA TYR A 233 9.77 17.21 1.14
C TYR A 233 11.18 17.49 0.62
N TYR A 234 12.18 17.31 1.47
CA TYR A 234 13.59 17.33 1.07
C TYR A 234 14.20 15.95 1.20
N ARG A 235 15.10 15.61 0.27
CA ARG A 235 15.78 14.31 0.21
C ARG A 235 16.46 13.96 1.53
N ASN A 236 16.24 12.75 2.03
CA ASN A 236 16.94 12.21 3.18
C ASN A 236 18.43 12.04 2.82
N PRO A 237 19.35 12.80 3.44
CA PRO A 237 20.77 12.81 3.06
C PRO A 237 21.54 11.59 3.58
N VAL A 238 20.91 10.72 4.37
CA VAL A 238 21.46 9.45 4.87
C VAL A 238 20.58 8.26 4.46
N TYR A 239 19.74 8.43 3.43
CA TYR A 239 18.86 7.38 2.92
C TYR A 239 19.65 6.13 2.52
N TRP A 240 19.11 4.95 2.84
CA TRP A 240 19.83 3.68 2.81
C TRP A 240 20.03 3.09 1.40
N ILE A 241 19.43 3.68 0.36
CA ILE A 241 19.71 3.36 -1.06
C ILE A 241 20.71 4.40 -1.63
N PRO A 242 22.01 4.07 -1.80
CA PRO A 242 23.02 5.04 -2.24
C PRO A 242 22.74 5.59 -3.65
N GLY A 243 22.84 6.91 -3.80
CA GLY A 243 22.60 7.63 -5.06
C GLY A 243 21.13 7.85 -5.43
N ARG A 244 20.18 7.24 -4.70
CA ARG A 244 18.72 7.50 -4.82
C ARG A 244 18.20 8.31 -3.62
N PRO A 245 17.01 8.90 -3.68
CA PRO A 245 16.34 9.32 -4.92
C PRO A 245 17.19 10.38 -5.66
N PHE A 246 16.90 10.64 -6.94
CA PHE A 246 17.63 11.64 -7.73
C PHE A 246 17.12 13.08 -7.50
N LEU A 247 15.91 13.25 -6.96
CA LEU A 247 15.30 14.55 -6.72
C LEU A 247 15.78 15.13 -5.37
N PRO A 248 16.14 16.43 -5.30
CA PRO A 248 16.49 17.10 -4.04
C PRO A 248 15.24 17.48 -3.22
N GLU A 249 14.14 17.81 -3.90
CA GLU A 249 12.91 18.38 -3.37
C GLU A 249 11.73 17.77 -4.12
N ILE A 250 10.64 17.49 -3.39
CA ILE A 250 9.31 17.20 -3.95
C ILE A 250 8.30 18.16 -3.30
N LYS A 251 7.39 18.71 -4.11
CA LYS A 251 6.21 19.42 -3.65
C LYS A 251 4.98 18.56 -3.86
N VAL A 252 4.14 18.41 -2.83
CA VAL A 252 2.86 17.73 -2.94
C VAL A 252 1.74 18.73 -2.73
N TYR A 253 0.92 18.93 -3.75
CA TYR A 253 -0.25 19.79 -3.72
C TYR A 253 -1.48 19.00 -3.31
N GLY A 254 -2.16 19.51 -2.27
CA GLY A 254 -3.40 18.96 -1.75
C GLY A 254 -4.59 19.66 -2.39
N ILE A 255 -5.03 19.16 -3.55
CA ILE A 255 -5.97 19.86 -4.46
C ILE A 255 -6.87 18.89 -5.23
N TYR A 256 -8.09 19.36 -5.54
CA TYR A 256 -9.11 18.59 -6.26
C TYR A 256 -8.95 18.64 -7.80
N ASN A 257 -9.38 17.56 -8.45
CA ASN A 257 -9.17 17.21 -9.87
C ASN A 257 -9.27 18.35 -10.91
N PRO A 258 -10.28 19.25 -10.93
CA PRO A 258 -10.36 20.28 -11.97
C PRO A 258 -9.17 21.26 -12.00
N GLN A 259 -8.51 21.46 -10.86
CA GLN A 259 -7.31 22.29 -10.78
C GLN A 259 -6.05 21.52 -11.25
N VAL A 260 -6.01 20.21 -11.04
CA VAL A 260 -4.87 19.33 -11.35
C VAL A 260 -4.54 19.38 -12.84
N TYR A 261 -5.51 19.14 -13.73
CA TYR A 261 -5.29 19.18 -15.18
C TYR A 261 -4.81 20.56 -15.67
N SER A 262 -5.27 21.64 -15.05
CA SER A 262 -4.84 23.01 -15.40
C SER A 262 -3.38 23.24 -15.01
N MET A 263 -2.97 22.78 -13.82
CA MET A 263 -1.59 22.88 -13.34
C MET A 263 -0.63 21.96 -14.11
N LEU A 264 -1.07 20.76 -14.51
CA LEU A 264 -0.34 19.87 -15.42
C LEU A 264 -0.14 20.53 -16.80
N ALA A 265 -1.21 21.07 -17.39
CA ALA A 265 -1.19 21.76 -18.67
C ALA A 265 -0.25 22.99 -18.72
N GLU A 266 -0.09 23.67 -17.59
CA GLU A 266 0.84 24.79 -17.43
C GLU A 266 2.27 24.36 -17.01
N GLY A 267 2.53 23.06 -16.81
CA GLY A 267 3.81 22.52 -16.35
C GLY A 267 4.14 22.81 -14.88
N GLN A 268 3.15 23.26 -14.09
CA GLN A 268 3.27 23.46 -12.64
C GLN A 268 3.24 22.14 -11.85
N LEU A 269 2.78 21.05 -12.47
CA LEU A 269 2.84 19.68 -11.97
C LEU A 269 3.57 18.79 -12.98
N GLN A 270 4.30 17.81 -12.46
CA GLN A 270 5.04 16.80 -13.22
C GLN A 270 4.30 15.47 -13.25
N TRP A 271 3.56 15.19 -12.18
CA TRP A 271 2.88 13.92 -11.96
C TRP A 271 1.58 14.15 -11.19
N ALA A 272 0.54 13.42 -11.50
CA ALA A 272 -0.66 13.36 -10.70
C ALA A 272 -1.31 11.99 -10.82
N SER A 273 -2.30 11.80 -9.95
CA SER A 273 -3.32 10.82 -10.16
C SER A 273 -4.64 11.45 -9.73
N SER A 274 -5.29 12.18 -10.64
CA SER A 274 -6.62 12.76 -10.42
C SER A 274 -7.75 11.82 -10.81
N GLY A 275 -7.52 10.91 -11.77
CA GLY A 275 -8.52 9.98 -12.25
C GLY A 275 -9.48 10.66 -13.23
N SER A 276 -10.60 10.01 -13.57
CA SER A 276 -11.59 10.54 -14.49
C SER A 276 -12.71 11.28 -13.76
N ASN A 277 -12.87 12.57 -14.01
CA ASN A 277 -14.13 13.27 -13.73
C ASN A 277 -15.16 13.00 -14.85
N GLY A 278 -15.43 11.72 -15.14
CA GLY A 278 -16.32 11.25 -16.20
C GLY A 278 -15.93 11.82 -17.59
N PRO A 279 -16.88 12.39 -18.38
CA PRO A 279 -16.58 12.97 -19.69
C PRO A 279 -15.83 14.33 -19.62
N THR A 280 -15.01 14.54 -18.59
CA THR A 280 -14.07 15.66 -18.53
C THR A 280 -12.99 15.43 -19.59
N PRO A 281 -12.80 16.34 -20.57
CA PRO A 281 -11.99 16.04 -21.74
C PRO A 281 -10.49 16.24 -21.46
N LEU A 282 -9.91 15.29 -20.70
CA LEU A 282 -8.51 15.22 -20.31
C LEU A 282 -7.55 15.41 -21.48
N GLU A 283 -7.89 14.87 -22.65
CA GLU A 283 -7.16 15.12 -23.90
C GLU A 283 -7.04 16.62 -24.18
N SER A 284 -8.18 17.30 -24.36
CA SER A 284 -8.22 18.72 -24.69
C SER A 284 -7.70 19.64 -23.58
N LEU A 285 -7.75 19.21 -22.32
CA LEU A 285 -7.30 19.99 -21.16
C LEU A 285 -5.79 19.88 -20.95
N PHE A 286 -5.24 18.66 -21.07
CA PHE A 286 -3.84 18.35 -20.79
C PHE A 286 -3.09 17.83 -22.02
N ILE A 287 -3.40 16.62 -22.51
CA ILE A 287 -2.57 15.91 -23.51
C ILE A 287 -2.35 16.75 -24.78
N ASP A 288 -3.42 17.34 -25.34
CA ASP A 288 -3.39 18.18 -26.55
C ASP A 288 -2.51 19.43 -26.41
N LYS A 289 -2.16 19.86 -25.20
CA LYS A 289 -1.27 21.01 -25.00
C LYS A 289 0.16 20.68 -25.42
N ASN A 290 0.59 19.43 -25.27
CA ASN A 290 1.93 18.98 -25.62
C ASN A 290 2.01 17.45 -25.81
N PRO A 291 1.36 16.87 -26.84
CA PRO A 291 1.18 15.41 -26.97
C PRO A 291 2.48 14.63 -27.24
N GLN A 292 3.62 15.30 -27.37
CA GLN A 292 4.95 14.67 -27.40
C GLN A 292 5.43 14.23 -26.01
N TYR A 293 4.96 14.89 -24.94
CA TYR A 293 5.48 14.76 -23.58
C TYR A 293 4.38 14.63 -22.50
N TYR A 294 3.14 15.07 -22.77
CA TYR A 294 2.01 15.05 -21.83
C TYR A 294 1.16 13.82 -22.07
N HIS A 295 0.95 13.01 -21.05
CA HIS A 295 0.45 11.64 -21.18
C HIS A 295 -0.48 11.25 -20.03
N ALA A 296 -1.41 10.33 -20.30
CA ALA A 296 -2.25 9.74 -19.26
C ALA A 296 -2.55 8.26 -19.54
N MET A 297 -2.85 7.54 -18.46
CA MET A 297 -3.26 6.15 -18.42
C MET A 297 -4.50 6.02 -17.53
N MET A 298 -5.43 5.16 -17.94
CA MET A 298 -6.68 4.84 -17.23
C MET A 298 -6.95 3.34 -17.45
N GLY A 299 -6.44 2.49 -16.57
CA GLY A 299 -6.48 1.03 -16.68
C GLY A 299 -5.28 0.44 -17.43
N PHE A 300 -5.13 -0.89 -17.38
CA PHE A 300 -3.91 -1.56 -17.88
C PHE A 300 -3.75 -1.61 -19.41
N PRO A 301 -2.49 -1.54 -19.90
CA PRO A 301 -2.14 -1.52 -21.32
C PRO A 301 -2.23 -2.90 -22.00
N ASN A 302 -3.45 -3.41 -22.18
CA ASN A 302 -3.75 -4.66 -22.89
C ASN A 302 -5.26 -4.95 -23.09
N GLY A 303 -6.17 -4.23 -22.41
CA GLY A 303 -7.60 -4.55 -22.38
C GLY A 303 -8.04 -5.39 -21.18
N THR A 304 -7.23 -5.49 -20.11
CA THR A 304 -7.65 -6.11 -18.84
C THR A 304 -8.24 -5.12 -17.82
N GLY A 305 -8.24 -3.81 -18.12
CA GLY A 305 -8.72 -2.78 -17.18
C GLY A 305 -7.88 -2.79 -15.91
N GLY A 306 -8.48 -2.73 -14.73
CA GLY A 306 -7.78 -3.14 -13.51
C GLY A 306 -8.73 -3.40 -12.35
N ASN A 307 -9.08 -2.38 -11.57
CA ASN A 307 -10.03 -2.57 -10.46
C ASN A 307 -11.41 -2.94 -11.00
N ASN A 308 -11.99 -4.01 -10.46
CA ASN A 308 -13.38 -4.34 -10.68
C ASN A 308 -14.28 -3.41 -9.84
N TRP A 309 -15.37 -3.00 -10.46
CA TRP A 309 -16.57 -2.51 -9.78
C TRP A 309 -17.70 -3.52 -9.91
N TYR A 310 -18.55 -3.52 -8.90
CA TYR A 310 -19.61 -4.49 -8.73
C TYR A 310 -20.95 -3.78 -8.52
N LEU A 311 -21.97 -4.32 -9.17
CA LEU A 311 -23.34 -4.01 -8.83
C LEU A 311 -23.75 -4.94 -7.68
N TYR A 312 -23.61 -4.42 -6.47
CA TYR A 312 -24.01 -5.11 -5.25
C TYR A 312 -25.54 -5.22 -5.21
N ILE A 313 -26.03 -6.44 -5.00
CA ILE A 313 -27.44 -6.73 -4.74
C ILE A 313 -27.59 -7.01 -3.25
N ASN A 314 -28.50 -6.32 -2.57
CA ASN A 314 -28.87 -6.68 -1.21
C ASN A 314 -29.75 -7.93 -1.21
N ASN A 315 -29.14 -9.13 -1.12
CA ASN A 315 -29.84 -10.42 -1.14
C ASN A 315 -30.78 -10.62 0.06
N GLN A 316 -30.66 -9.83 1.14
CA GLN A 316 -31.64 -9.84 2.23
C GLN A 316 -32.91 -9.06 1.86
N LYS A 317 -32.78 -7.85 1.29
CA LYS A 317 -33.92 -7.00 0.91
C LYS A 317 -34.58 -7.45 -0.40
N LEU A 318 -33.79 -7.93 -1.35
CA LEU A 318 -34.24 -8.49 -2.63
C LEU A 318 -34.39 -10.02 -2.58
N ASN A 319 -34.71 -10.59 -1.40
CA ASN A 319 -34.93 -12.03 -1.22
C ASN A 319 -36.30 -12.52 -1.76
N TYR A 320 -36.57 -12.23 -3.03
CA TYR A 320 -37.75 -12.73 -3.72
C TYR A 320 -37.41 -13.10 -5.17
N TRP A 321 -38.25 -13.96 -5.76
CA TRP A 321 -38.10 -14.35 -7.15
C TRP A 321 -38.44 -13.15 -8.07
N PRO A 322 -37.66 -12.83 -9.11
CA PRO A 322 -36.49 -13.56 -9.60
C PRO A 322 -35.14 -13.10 -9.02
N TRP A 323 -35.07 -11.98 -8.28
CA TRP A 323 -33.82 -11.39 -7.77
C TRP A 323 -32.91 -12.35 -6.99
N ASN A 324 -33.50 -13.22 -6.16
CA ASN A 324 -32.73 -14.20 -5.39
C ASN A 324 -32.17 -15.37 -6.23
N GLN A 325 -32.39 -15.38 -7.55
CA GLN A 325 -31.92 -16.44 -8.46
C GLN A 325 -30.61 -16.10 -9.18
N THR A 326 -29.66 -17.02 -9.18
CA THR A 326 -28.38 -16.89 -9.90
C THR A 326 -28.55 -16.62 -11.39
N TRP A 327 -29.47 -17.34 -12.06
CA TRP A 327 -29.74 -17.16 -13.50
C TRP A 327 -30.25 -15.75 -13.83
N PHE A 328 -30.94 -15.08 -12.90
CA PHE A 328 -31.44 -13.72 -13.11
C PHE A 328 -30.30 -12.70 -13.00
N ARG A 329 -29.40 -12.87 -12.03
CA ARG A 329 -28.18 -12.06 -11.89
C ARG A 329 -27.24 -12.22 -13.10
N MET A 330 -27.07 -13.46 -13.59
CA MET A 330 -26.33 -13.73 -14.82
C MET A 330 -27.00 -13.14 -16.07
N ALA A 331 -28.33 -13.21 -16.18
CA ALA A 331 -29.06 -12.58 -17.28
C ALA A 331 -28.91 -11.05 -17.29
N ILE A 332 -28.85 -10.40 -16.12
CA ILE A 332 -28.51 -8.97 -16.04
C ILE A 332 -27.08 -8.72 -16.50
N ALA A 333 -26.10 -9.48 -16.00
CA ALA A 333 -24.69 -9.32 -16.39
C ALA A 333 -24.45 -9.50 -17.91
N LEU A 334 -25.17 -10.44 -18.53
CA LEU A 334 -25.15 -10.65 -19.99
C LEU A 334 -25.84 -9.54 -20.80
N ALA A 335 -26.71 -8.73 -20.21
CA ALA A 335 -27.49 -7.72 -20.93
C ALA A 335 -26.79 -6.35 -21.05
N LEU A 336 -25.65 -6.16 -20.39
CA LEU A 336 -25.00 -4.86 -20.24
C LEU A 336 -23.91 -4.62 -21.29
N ASN A 337 -23.88 -3.42 -21.87
CA ASN A 337 -22.88 -3.00 -22.82
C ASN A 337 -21.65 -2.44 -22.08
N MET A 338 -20.87 -3.33 -21.47
CA MET A 338 -19.72 -2.94 -20.64
C MET A 338 -18.69 -2.07 -21.37
N THR A 339 -18.59 -2.19 -22.70
CA THR A 339 -17.86 -1.24 -23.57
C THR A 339 -18.34 0.18 -23.33
N GLN A 340 -19.63 0.45 -23.55
CA GLN A 340 -20.22 1.77 -23.44
C GLN A 340 -20.19 2.30 -22.00
N LEU A 341 -20.31 1.43 -20.99
CA LEU A 341 -20.19 1.81 -19.58
C LEU A 341 -18.75 2.17 -19.20
N SER A 342 -17.75 1.42 -19.68
CA SER A 342 -16.34 1.71 -19.46
C SER A 342 -15.89 2.98 -20.19
N ASP A 343 -16.32 3.18 -21.44
CA ASP A 343 -16.04 4.39 -22.23
C ASP A 343 -16.64 5.65 -21.56
N VAL A 344 -17.81 5.52 -20.93
CA VAL A 344 -18.47 6.60 -20.17
C VAL A 344 -17.74 6.91 -18.85
N ALA A 345 -17.09 5.93 -18.23
CA ALA A 345 -16.23 6.13 -17.06
C ALA A 345 -14.95 6.89 -17.45
N THR A 346 -14.19 6.35 -18.41
CA THR A 346 -12.86 6.83 -18.83
C THR A 346 -12.90 8.09 -19.71
N GLY A 347 -14.08 8.65 -19.99
CA GLY A 347 -14.21 9.80 -20.89
C GLY A 347 -13.74 9.53 -22.32
N TYR A 348 -13.83 8.28 -22.80
CA TYR A 348 -13.38 7.80 -24.11
C TYR A 348 -11.85 7.85 -24.36
N LEU A 349 -11.03 7.78 -23.31
CA LEU A 349 -9.56 7.86 -23.43
C LEU A 349 -8.94 6.68 -24.22
N PRO A 350 -8.19 6.92 -25.33
CA PRO A 350 -7.73 5.87 -26.26
C PRO A 350 -6.85 4.75 -25.68
N ASN A 351 -6.22 4.98 -24.53
CA ASN A 351 -5.32 4.02 -23.89
C ASN A 351 -6.05 3.00 -23.00
N GLY A 352 -7.28 3.31 -22.56
CA GLY A 352 -8.11 2.44 -21.73
C GLY A 352 -8.87 1.43 -22.57
N ALA A 353 -8.18 0.39 -23.06
CA ALA A 353 -8.83 -0.64 -23.87
C ALA A 353 -9.92 -1.37 -23.06
N VAL A 354 -11.12 -1.47 -23.65
CA VAL A 354 -12.35 -1.95 -23.01
C VAL A 354 -12.14 -3.30 -22.33
N PRO A 355 -12.37 -3.39 -21.01
CA PRO A 355 -12.11 -4.59 -20.25
C PRO A 355 -13.39 -5.39 -19.97
N TYR A 356 -13.23 -6.71 -19.87
CA TYR A 356 -14.36 -7.62 -19.74
C TYR A 356 -14.78 -7.83 -18.28
N PRO A 357 -16.09 -7.87 -17.97
CA PRO A 357 -16.61 -8.29 -16.66
C PRO A 357 -16.23 -9.75 -16.36
N THR A 358 -15.88 -10.05 -15.11
CA THR A 358 -15.41 -11.38 -14.69
C THR A 358 -16.27 -11.97 -13.57
N SER A 359 -16.79 -13.18 -13.79
CA SER A 359 -17.63 -13.91 -12.82
C SER A 359 -16.83 -14.58 -11.70
N TRP A 360 -15.49 -14.54 -11.75
CA TRP A 360 -14.60 -14.85 -10.63
C TRP A 360 -14.18 -13.62 -9.82
N TYR A 361 -14.60 -12.40 -10.18
CA TYR A 361 -14.43 -11.15 -9.39
C TYR A 361 -13.00 -10.83 -8.93
N LEU A 362 -11.99 -11.23 -9.69
CA LEU A 362 -10.62 -10.75 -9.53
C LEU A 362 -10.29 -9.76 -10.67
N PRO A 363 -9.22 -8.97 -10.56
CA PRO A 363 -8.58 -8.31 -11.69
C PRO A 363 -7.94 -9.36 -12.63
N PRO A 364 -8.00 -9.23 -13.98
CA PRO A 364 -7.55 -10.32 -14.85
C PRO A 364 -6.05 -10.64 -14.75
N ILE A 365 -5.20 -9.64 -14.53
CA ILE A 365 -3.76 -9.86 -14.28
C ILE A 365 -3.50 -10.67 -12.99
N MET A 366 -4.35 -10.55 -11.96
CA MET A 366 -4.29 -11.41 -10.77
C MET A 366 -4.75 -12.84 -11.12
N ALA A 367 -5.89 -12.97 -11.80
CA ALA A 367 -6.45 -14.28 -12.14
C ALA A 367 -5.56 -15.09 -13.08
N GLN A 368 -4.86 -14.44 -14.02
CA GLN A 368 -3.89 -15.10 -14.90
C GLN A 368 -2.71 -15.72 -14.13
N ASN A 369 -2.36 -15.16 -12.97
CA ASN A 369 -1.29 -15.67 -12.10
C ASN A 369 -1.77 -16.80 -11.14
N TRP A 370 -3.06 -16.86 -10.83
CA TRP A 370 -3.60 -17.69 -9.75
C TRP A 370 -4.61 -18.78 -10.16
N LEU A 371 -5.29 -18.64 -11.29
CA LEU A 371 -6.26 -19.61 -11.81
C LEU A 371 -5.65 -20.44 -12.96
N SER A 372 -6.16 -21.65 -13.18
CA SER A 372 -5.79 -22.43 -14.35
C SER A 372 -6.35 -21.80 -15.64
N PRO A 373 -5.72 -22.03 -16.81
CA PRO A 373 -6.18 -21.46 -18.08
C PRO A 373 -7.64 -21.79 -18.44
N GLN A 374 -8.17 -22.92 -17.95
CA GLN A 374 -9.58 -23.27 -18.14
C GLN A 374 -10.50 -22.36 -17.31
N ILE A 375 -10.27 -22.26 -15.99
CA ILE A 375 -11.10 -21.46 -15.09
C ILE A 375 -10.99 -19.96 -15.43
N TYR A 376 -9.79 -19.48 -15.76
CA TYR A 376 -9.55 -18.13 -16.23
C TYR A 376 -10.44 -17.77 -17.44
N GLN A 377 -10.38 -18.59 -18.51
CA GLN A 377 -11.15 -18.36 -19.74
C GLN A 377 -12.66 -18.53 -19.54
N GLN A 378 -13.11 -19.45 -18.68
CA GLN A 378 -14.53 -19.69 -18.42
C GLN A 378 -15.25 -18.52 -17.72
N GLY A 379 -14.53 -17.69 -16.97
CA GLY A 379 -15.17 -16.67 -16.14
C GLY A 379 -15.41 -15.32 -16.80
N PHE A 380 -14.90 -15.07 -18.01
CA PHE A 380 -15.23 -13.86 -18.76
C PHE A 380 -16.70 -13.86 -19.17
N ILE A 381 -17.44 -12.81 -18.82
CA ILE A 381 -18.80 -12.59 -19.30
C ILE A 381 -18.71 -11.77 -20.59
N HIS A 382 -19.35 -12.25 -21.66
CA HIS A 382 -19.44 -11.56 -22.93
C HIS A 382 -20.87 -11.02 -23.13
N PRO A 383 -21.08 -9.71 -23.35
CA PRO A 383 -22.40 -9.13 -23.56
C PRO A 383 -23.21 -9.83 -24.67
N ASN A 384 -24.41 -10.32 -24.30
CA ASN A 384 -25.34 -11.02 -25.17
C ASN A 384 -26.79 -10.84 -24.70
N VAL A 385 -27.40 -9.69 -25.03
CA VAL A 385 -28.82 -9.38 -24.74
C VAL A 385 -29.77 -10.48 -25.24
N SER A 386 -29.47 -11.11 -26.38
CA SER A 386 -30.33 -12.16 -26.93
C SER A 386 -30.36 -13.43 -26.07
N GLU A 387 -29.25 -13.76 -25.41
CA GLU A 387 -29.15 -14.88 -24.46
C GLU A 387 -29.74 -14.51 -23.09
N ALA A 388 -29.48 -13.29 -22.61
CA ALA A 388 -30.15 -12.75 -21.43
C ALA A 388 -31.69 -12.85 -21.55
N LEU A 389 -32.26 -12.35 -22.66
CA LEU A 389 -33.69 -12.44 -22.93
C LEU A 389 -34.20 -13.88 -23.05
N GLN A 390 -33.40 -14.81 -23.59
CA GLN A 390 -33.74 -16.24 -23.62
C GLN A 390 -33.78 -16.85 -22.23
N ILE A 391 -32.81 -16.55 -21.35
CA ILE A 391 -32.80 -17.02 -19.96
C ILE A 391 -34.04 -16.50 -19.22
N LEU A 392 -34.36 -15.21 -19.34
CA LEU A 392 -35.58 -14.62 -18.74
C LEU A 392 -36.85 -15.34 -19.25
N GLN A 393 -36.96 -15.60 -20.55
CA GLN A 393 -38.10 -16.29 -21.16
C GLN A 393 -38.23 -17.76 -20.76
N GLN A 394 -37.12 -18.49 -20.59
CA GLN A 394 -37.11 -19.87 -20.10
C GLN A 394 -37.69 -19.98 -18.69
N HIS A 395 -37.46 -18.97 -17.84
CA HIS A 395 -38.06 -18.85 -16.52
C HIS A 395 -39.43 -18.12 -16.52
N GLY A 396 -40.00 -17.86 -17.71
CA GLY A 396 -41.36 -17.36 -17.89
C GLY A 396 -41.53 -15.84 -17.73
N LEU A 397 -40.45 -15.09 -17.49
CA LEU A 397 -40.46 -13.62 -17.50
C LEU A 397 -40.64 -13.12 -18.94
N LYS A 398 -41.35 -11.99 -19.10
CA LYS A 398 -41.70 -11.43 -20.41
C LYS A 398 -41.69 -9.91 -20.37
N ILE A 399 -41.24 -9.26 -21.45
CA ILE A 399 -41.42 -7.82 -21.61
C ILE A 399 -42.86 -7.55 -22.08
N ILE A 400 -43.62 -6.78 -21.30
CA ILE A 400 -45.00 -6.37 -21.59
C ILE A 400 -45.07 -4.85 -21.45
N ASN A 401 -45.51 -4.16 -22.51
CA ASN A 401 -45.57 -2.68 -22.56
C ASN A 401 -44.25 -2.00 -22.16
N GLY A 402 -43.10 -2.56 -22.57
CA GLY A 402 -41.77 -2.06 -22.25
C GLY A 402 -41.29 -2.34 -20.82
N LYS A 403 -41.99 -3.18 -20.05
CA LYS A 403 -41.61 -3.54 -18.68
C LYS A 403 -41.42 -5.05 -18.53
N LEU A 404 -40.38 -5.46 -17.81
CA LEU A 404 -40.20 -6.86 -17.45
C LEU A 404 -41.32 -7.27 -16.48
N SER A 405 -42.03 -8.34 -16.80
CA SER A 405 -43.17 -8.84 -16.05
C SER A 405 -42.96 -10.27 -15.57
N PHE A 406 -43.55 -10.57 -14.40
CA PHE A 406 -43.78 -11.91 -13.88
C PHE A 406 -44.59 -12.76 -14.89
N PRO A 407 -44.56 -14.11 -14.78
CA PRO A 407 -45.30 -15.00 -15.69
C PRO A 407 -46.82 -14.77 -15.75
N ASN A 408 -47.40 -14.13 -14.74
CA ASN A 408 -48.82 -13.73 -14.69
C ASN A 408 -49.14 -12.40 -15.40
N GLY A 409 -48.12 -11.71 -15.94
CA GLY A 409 -48.24 -10.45 -16.67
C GLY A 409 -47.98 -9.19 -15.84
N THR A 410 -47.98 -9.27 -14.51
CA THR A 410 -47.71 -8.12 -13.62
C THR A 410 -46.25 -7.65 -13.81
N PRO A 411 -45.98 -6.34 -13.99
CA PRO A 411 -44.62 -5.82 -14.03
C PRO A 411 -43.83 -6.10 -12.74
N LEU A 412 -42.52 -6.27 -12.85
CA LEU A 412 -41.62 -6.24 -11.71
C LEU A 412 -41.66 -4.83 -11.06
N PRO A 413 -41.53 -4.73 -9.73
CA PRO A 413 -41.36 -3.45 -9.07
C PRO A 413 -40.11 -2.70 -9.59
N PRO A 414 -40.10 -1.36 -9.55
CA PRO A 414 -38.86 -0.62 -9.69
C PRO A 414 -37.91 -0.93 -8.52
N VAL A 415 -36.60 -0.86 -8.77
CA VAL A 415 -35.56 -1.00 -7.75
C VAL A 415 -34.65 0.22 -7.71
N THR A 416 -34.12 0.51 -6.54
CA THR A 416 -33.28 1.69 -6.27
C THR A 416 -31.81 1.34 -6.43
N LEU A 417 -31.09 2.07 -7.30
CA LEU A 417 -29.63 2.03 -7.41
C LEU A 417 -29.03 3.23 -6.69
N TYR A 418 -28.25 2.97 -5.65
CA TYR A 418 -27.50 4.00 -4.93
C TYR A 418 -26.09 4.16 -5.51
N ASN A 419 -25.67 5.42 -5.72
CA ASN A 419 -24.34 5.79 -6.19
C ASN A 419 -23.86 7.10 -5.54
N PHE A 420 -22.68 7.60 -5.93
CA PHE A 420 -22.17 8.88 -5.48
C PHE A 420 -22.77 10.07 -6.24
N VAL A 421 -22.87 11.23 -5.59
CA VAL A 421 -23.21 12.52 -6.21
C VAL A 421 -21.99 13.32 -6.67
N ASP A 422 -20.84 13.14 -6.01
CA ASP A 422 -19.63 13.94 -6.25
C ASP A 422 -18.62 13.27 -7.21
N TRP A 423 -18.73 11.96 -7.46
CA TRP A 423 -17.86 11.22 -8.39
C TRP A 423 -18.57 11.09 -9.75
N SER A 424 -18.08 11.82 -10.75
CA SER A 424 -18.85 12.12 -11.97
C SER A 424 -18.79 11.02 -13.04
N ASP A 425 -17.74 10.20 -13.01
CA ASP A 425 -17.62 8.93 -13.72
C ASP A 425 -18.67 7.91 -13.21
N VAL A 426 -18.79 7.71 -11.89
CA VAL A 426 -19.76 6.84 -11.22
C VAL A 426 -21.18 7.36 -11.44
N TYR A 427 -21.34 8.68 -11.41
CA TYR A 427 -22.60 9.33 -11.73
C TYR A 427 -23.05 8.94 -13.14
N ALA A 428 -22.21 9.16 -14.16
CA ALA A 428 -22.54 8.86 -15.55
C ALA A 428 -22.81 7.35 -15.78
N GLN A 429 -21.96 6.47 -15.24
CA GLN A 429 -22.13 5.01 -15.32
C GLN A 429 -23.48 4.52 -14.77
N ALA A 430 -23.91 5.01 -13.61
CA ALA A 430 -25.15 4.56 -12.99
C ALA A 430 -26.41 4.93 -13.79
N TYR A 431 -26.43 6.10 -14.43
CA TYR A 431 -27.53 6.50 -15.32
C TYR A 431 -27.49 5.74 -16.65
N ALA A 432 -26.30 5.49 -17.22
CA ALA A 432 -26.15 4.66 -18.41
C ALA A 432 -26.67 3.23 -18.17
N PHE A 433 -26.26 2.60 -17.06
CA PHE A 433 -26.80 1.30 -16.62
C PHE A 433 -28.32 1.30 -16.47
N ALA A 434 -28.89 2.31 -15.80
CA ALA A 434 -30.34 2.39 -15.59
C ALA A 434 -31.10 2.52 -16.91
N GLN A 435 -30.52 3.22 -17.90
CA GLN A 435 -31.06 3.34 -19.25
C GLN A 435 -30.94 2.02 -20.04
N GLU A 436 -29.80 1.33 -19.99
CA GLU A 436 -29.63 0.02 -20.65
C GLU A 436 -30.58 -1.03 -20.07
N MET A 437 -30.69 -1.12 -18.74
CA MET A 437 -31.62 -2.04 -18.08
C MET A 437 -33.09 -1.82 -18.46
N GLN A 438 -33.51 -0.56 -18.61
CA GLN A 438 -34.85 -0.22 -19.07
C GLN A 438 -35.02 -0.43 -20.58
N THR A 439 -33.96 -0.33 -21.39
CA THR A 439 -34.03 -0.49 -22.85
C THR A 439 -34.01 -1.96 -23.27
N GLU A 440 -33.01 -2.73 -22.80
CA GLU A 440 -32.74 -4.10 -23.25
C GLU A 440 -33.59 -5.14 -22.52
N LEU A 441 -33.80 -4.96 -21.20
CA LEU A 441 -34.55 -5.91 -20.36
C LEU A 441 -35.95 -5.41 -19.95
N GLY A 442 -36.24 -4.12 -20.10
CA GLY A 442 -37.46 -3.51 -19.54
C GLY A 442 -37.46 -3.43 -18.00
N LEU A 443 -36.29 -3.52 -17.37
CA LEU A 443 -36.13 -3.50 -15.91
C LEU A 443 -36.07 -2.04 -15.42
N GLN A 444 -36.96 -1.70 -14.47
CA GLN A 444 -37.11 -0.34 -13.97
C GLN A 444 -36.09 -0.06 -12.85
N VAL A 445 -35.08 0.76 -13.12
CA VAL A 445 -34.07 1.20 -12.14
C VAL A 445 -34.24 2.69 -11.84
N GLN A 446 -34.18 3.07 -10.57
CA GLN A 446 -34.19 4.47 -10.11
C GLN A 446 -32.86 4.81 -9.47
N VAL A 447 -32.09 5.74 -10.06
CA VAL A 447 -30.79 6.17 -9.52
C VAL A 447 -30.99 7.18 -8.39
N VAL A 448 -30.30 6.98 -7.26
CA VAL A 448 -30.30 7.86 -6.09
C VAL A 448 -28.87 8.14 -5.66
N SER A 449 -28.39 9.35 -5.94
CA SER A 449 -27.04 9.78 -5.60
C SER A 449 -26.94 10.33 -4.18
N VAL A 450 -25.90 9.92 -3.45
CA VAL A 450 -25.61 10.35 -2.06
C VAL A 450 -24.14 10.74 -1.91
N SER A 451 -23.75 11.34 -0.78
CA SER A 451 -22.34 11.69 -0.54
C SER A 451 -21.45 10.44 -0.40
N PRO A 452 -20.13 10.52 -0.69
CA PRO A 452 -19.18 9.44 -0.46
C PRO A 452 -19.17 8.89 0.97
N SER A 453 -19.53 9.70 1.97
CA SER A 453 -19.68 9.29 3.37
C SER A 453 -21.00 8.57 3.70
N THR A 454 -22.03 8.68 2.86
CA THR A 454 -23.37 8.12 3.13
C THR A 454 -23.52 6.70 2.58
N LEU A 455 -23.00 6.45 1.37
CA LEU A 455 -23.15 5.15 0.71
C LEU A 455 -22.52 3.98 1.49
N PRO A 456 -21.31 4.08 2.09
CA PRO A 456 -20.76 3.06 2.98
C PRO A 456 -21.73 2.71 4.11
N SER A 457 -22.25 3.70 4.83
CA SER A 457 -23.18 3.44 5.95
C SER A 457 -24.52 2.84 5.50
N TYR A 458 -24.98 3.12 4.27
CA TYR A 458 -26.15 2.45 3.70
C TYR A 458 -25.84 0.99 3.35
N MET A 459 -24.64 0.71 2.82
CA MET A 459 -24.18 -0.65 2.52
C MET A 459 -23.93 -1.43 3.82
N GLU A 460 -23.20 -0.89 4.80
CA GLU A 460 -23.03 -1.49 6.13
C GLU A 460 -24.36 -1.78 6.83
N ALA A 461 -25.34 -0.88 6.77
CA ALA A 461 -26.65 -1.08 7.41
C ALA A 461 -27.64 -1.94 6.59
N GLY A 462 -27.30 -2.35 5.38
CA GLY A 462 -28.22 -3.08 4.49
C GLY A 462 -29.44 -2.24 4.05
N ASN A 463 -29.32 -0.91 4.05
CA ASN A 463 -30.40 0.05 3.78
C ASN A 463 -30.58 0.39 2.29
N TYR A 464 -29.99 -0.41 1.39
CA TYR A 464 -30.01 -0.22 -0.06
C TYR A 464 -30.66 -1.42 -0.79
N GLU A 465 -30.92 -1.31 -2.10
CA GLU A 465 -31.43 -2.43 -2.94
C GLU A 465 -30.37 -2.89 -3.93
N LEU A 466 -29.99 -1.98 -4.84
CA LEU A 466 -28.77 -2.06 -5.64
C LEU A 466 -27.83 -0.94 -5.20
N ALA A 467 -26.53 -1.20 -5.20
CA ALA A 467 -25.51 -0.19 -4.95
C ALA A 467 -24.32 -0.43 -5.87
N TYR A 468 -23.67 0.64 -6.30
CA TYR A 468 -22.48 0.59 -7.14
C TYR A 468 -21.24 0.98 -6.34
N TRP A 469 -20.27 0.07 -6.25
CA TRP A 469 -19.00 0.27 -5.53
C TRP A 469 -17.88 -0.56 -6.17
N TYR A 470 -16.63 -0.21 -5.89
CA TYR A 470 -15.43 -0.99 -6.21
C TYR A 470 -15.29 -2.23 -5.29
N GLY A 471 -14.10 -2.84 -5.22
CA GLY A 471 -13.79 -3.94 -4.28
C GLY A 471 -13.05 -3.50 -3.02
N ASP A 472 -12.25 -4.42 -2.47
CA ASP A 472 -11.24 -4.12 -1.45
C ASP A 472 -10.04 -3.44 -2.11
N ASP A 473 -9.60 -2.29 -1.59
CA ASP A 473 -8.38 -1.60 -2.03
C ASP A 473 -7.13 -2.49 -1.92
N SER A 474 -7.13 -3.50 -1.03
CA SER A 474 -6.04 -4.48 -0.90
C SER A 474 -6.12 -5.61 -1.92
N TRP A 475 -6.05 -5.25 -3.21
CA TRP A 475 -6.01 -6.15 -4.38
C TRP A 475 -4.72 -6.99 -4.48
N LEU A 476 -4.23 -7.57 -3.40
CA LEU A 476 -2.93 -8.26 -3.31
C LEU A 476 -3.02 -9.77 -3.59
N SER A 477 -4.19 -10.38 -3.40
CA SER A 477 -4.37 -11.81 -3.64
C SER A 477 -5.84 -12.21 -3.82
N PRO A 478 -6.15 -13.38 -4.38
CA PRO A 478 -7.50 -13.92 -4.39
C PRO A 478 -8.10 -14.07 -2.99
N TYR A 479 -7.25 -14.30 -1.96
CA TYR A 479 -7.68 -14.35 -0.56
C TYR A 479 -8.16 -13.00 -0.01
N THR A 480 -7.47 -11.89 -0.30
CA THR A 480 -7.93 -10.57 0.17
C THR A 480 -9.19 -10.15 -0.57
N VAL A 481 -9.17 -10.25 -1.91
CA VAL A 481 -10.29 -9.86 -2.78
C VAL A 481 -11.57 -10.66 -2.45
N TRP A 482 -11.52 -12.00 -2.45
CA TRP A 482 -12.70 -12.79 -2.08
C TRP A 482 -13.04 -12.69 -0.57
N GLY A 483 -12.03 -12.49 0.28
CA GLY A 483 -12.18 -12.27 1.72
C GLY A 483 -13.02 -11.06 2.08
N PHE A 484 -13.06 -10.05 1.20
CA PHE A 484 -13.94 -8.89 1.29
C PHE A 484 -15.26 -9.09 0.54
N LEU A 485 -15.21 -9.68 -0.67
CA LEU A 485 -16.35 -9.68 -1.60
C LEU A 485 -17.39 -10.77 -1.40
N VAL A 486 -17.03 -11.93 -0.84
CA VAL A 486 -17.90 -13.13 -0.84
C VAL A 486 -17.76 -13.99 0.43
N ILE A 487 -17.01 -13.50 1.42
CA ILE A 487 -16.76 -14.16 2.70
C ILE A 487 -17.30 -13.26 3.81
N PRO A 488 -18.42 -13.62 4.47
CA PRO A 488 -18.98 -12.83 5.57
C PRO A 488 -18.01 -12.77 6.76
N PRO A 489 -18.17 -11.79 7.66
CA PRO A 489 -17.40 -11.72 8.90
C PRO A 489 -17.50 -13.04 9.71
N LEU A 490 -16.43 -13.85 9.64
CA LEU A 490 -16.44 -15.21 10.15
C LEU A 490 -16.45 -15.19 11.69
N VAL A 491 -17.62 -15.35 12.29
CA VAL A 491 -17.77 -15.60 13.74
C VAL A 491 -17.58 -17.09 14.05
N SER A 492 -17.01 -17.43 15.21
CA SER A 492 -16.86 -18.85 15.59
C SER A 492 -18.21 -19.54 15.68
N ILE A 493 -18.40 -20.52 14.79
CA ILE A 493 -19.57 -21.38 14.77
C ILE A 493 -19.32 -22.58 15.70
N VAL A 494 -20.33 -22.98 16.45
CA VAL A 494 -20.30 -24.11 17.37
C VAL A 494 -21.43 -25.07 16.98
N GLN A 495 -21.10 -26.35 16.77
CA GLN A 495 -22.13 -27.36 16.47
C GLN A 495 -22.82 -27.80 17.76
N LEU A 496 -24.14 -27.66 17.80
CA LEU A 496 -24.98 -28.04 18.93
C LEU A 496 -25.26 -29.55 18.92
N SER A 497 -25.58 -30.11 20.09
CA SER A 497 -25.88 -31.53 20.29
C SER A 497 -27.12 -32.05 19.53
N ASN A 498 -27.91 -31.17 18.91
CA ASN A 498 -29.03 -31.49 18.03
C ASN A 498 -28.69 -31.41 16.53
N GLY A 499 -27.41 -31.24 16.17
CA GLY A 499 -26.92 -31.14 14.79
C GLY A 499 -27.07 -29.75 14.15
N LYS A 500 -27.73 -28.80 14.80
CA LYS A 500 -27.76 -27.39 14.36
C LYS A 500 -26.44 -26.68 14.65
N TYR A 501 -26.24 -25.53 14.03
CA TYR A 501 -25.11 -24.64 14.27
C TYR A 501 -25.55 -23.38 15.02
N ALA A 502 -24.64 -22.81 15.81
CA ALA A 502 -24.84 -21.56 16.54
C ALA A 502 -23.61 -20.67 16.40
N ALA A 503 -23.79 -19.37 16.24
CA ALA A 503 -22.67 -18.41 16.24
C ALA A 503 -22.40 -17.90 17.67
N ASN A 504 -21.14 -17.95 18.13
CA ASN A 504 -20.76 -17.31 19.39
C ASN A 504 -20.54 -15.79 19.20
N ILE A 505 -21.64 -15.06 19.01
CA ILE A 505 -21.62 -13.59 18.83
C ILE A 505 -21.22 -12.81 20.10
N THR A 506 -20.98 -13.47 21.23
CA THR A 506 -20.62 -12.84 22.52
C THR A 506 -19.30 -12.04 22.45
N ALA A 507 -18.45 -12.30 21.46
CA ALA A 507 -17.26 -11.52 21.18
C ALA A 507 -17.55 -10.14 20.55
N LEU A 508 -18.75 -9.94 19.99
CA LEU A 508 -19.21 -8.70 19.34
C LEU A 508 -20.01 -7.80 20.30
N ASN A 509 -19.95 -8.05 21.62
CA ASN A 509 -20.87 -7.50 22.63
C ASN A 509 -20.84 -5.97 22.87
N ASN A 510 -20.14 -5.19 22.05
CA ASN A 510 -20.30 -3.74 21.98
C ASN A 510 -20.87 -3.39 20.59
N THR A 511 -22.18 -3.11 20.54
CA THR A 511 -22.94 -2.75 19.33
C THR A 511 -22.39 -1.53 18.58
N GLU A 512 -21.64 -0.68 19.27
CA GLU A 512 -21.04 0.53 18.73
C GLU A 512 -19.54 0.53 19.09
N ILE A 513 -18.66 0.37 18.10
CA ILE A 513 -17.26 0.73 18.31
C ILE A 513 -17.19 2.24 18.20
N ARG A 514 -17.16 2.92 19.36
CA ARG A 514 -16.92 4.36 19.45
C ARG A 514 -15.47 4.62 19.82
N LEU A 515 -14.87 5.63 19.21
CA LEU A 515 -13.70 6.29 19.78
C LEU A 515 -14.07 6.81 21.20
N PRO A 516 -13.14 6.86 22.16
CA PRO A 516 -13.40 7.39 23.51
C PRO A 516 -13.87 8.85 23.59
N ASN A 517 -13.94 9.59 22.47
CA ASN A 517 -14.57 10.91 22.37
C ASN A 517 -16.09 10.85 22.02
N GLY A 518 -16.65 9.65 21.82
CA GLY A 518 -18.04 9.40 21.42
C GLY A 518 -18.27 9.26 19.91
N THR A 519 -17.28 9.55 19.04
CA THR A 519 -17.40 9.35 17.59
C THR A 519 -17.60 7.87 17.28
N LEU A 520 -18.66 7.53 16.55
CA LEU A 520 -18.87 6.18 16.03
C LEU A 520 -17.81 5.88 14.95
N ILE A 521 -16.97 4.89 15.19
CA ILE A 521 -16.08 4.31 14.16
C ILE A 521 -16.91 3.35 13.31
N ALA A 522 -17.76 2.56 13.96
CA ALA A 522 -18.19 1.28 13.43
C ALA A 522 -19.49 0.80 14.11
N ASN A 523 -20.53 0.53 13.31
CA ASN A 523 -21.83 0.04 13.79
C ASN A 523 -21.94 -1.50 13.76
N LEU A 524 -21.45 -2.18 14.79
CA LEU A 524 -21.55 -3.64 14.92
C LEU A 524 -23.01 -4.13 15.04
N THR A 525 -23.97 -3.25 15.37
CA THR A 525 -25.41 -3.59 15.37
C THR A 525 -25.86 -4.16 14.03
N ALA A 526 -25.36 -3.65 12.89
CA ALA A 526 -25.76 -4.18 11.58
C ALA A 526 -25.21 -5.59 11.32
N ALA A 527 -23.98 -5.87 11.77
CA ALA A 527 -23.40 -7.21 11.76
C ALA A 527 -24.20 -8.18 12.63
N GLN A 528 -24.56 -7.71 13.83
CA GLN A 528 -25.31 -8.48 14.81
C GLN A 528 -26.75 -8.73 14.34
N GLU A 529 -27.44 -7.75 13.79
CA GLU A 529 -28.78 -7.90 13.20
C GLU A 529 -28.77 -8.81 11.98
N TYR A 530 -27.74 -8.76 11.12
CA TYR A 530 -27.60 -9.69 10.01
C TYR A 530 -27.41 -11.14 10.50
N LEU A 531 -26.44 -11.39 11.39
CA LEU A 531 -26.19 -12.71 11.98
C LEU A 531 -27.39 -13.24 12.77
N LEU A 532 -28.10 -12.37 13.50
CA LEU A 532 -29.35 -12.70 14.18
C LEU A 532 -30.52 -12.95 13.22
N ASN A 533 -30.48 -12.42 11.99
CA ASN A 533 -31.51 -12.65 11.00
C ASN A 533 -31.34 -13.99 10.25
N LEU A 534 -30.12 -14.49 10.06
CA LEU A 534 -29.84 -15.79 9.43
C LEU A 534 -30.48 -16.97 10.20
N PRO A 535 -31.56 -17.62 9.70
CA PRO A 535 -32.33 -18.59 10.49
C PRO A 535 -31.53 -19.82 10.93
N GLN A 536 -30.53 -20.23 10.15
CA GLN A 536 -29.68 -21.39 10.43
C GLN A 536 -28.62 -21.18 11.55
N LEU A 537 -28.43 -19.96 12.05
CA LEU A 537 -27.43 -19.64 13.09
C LEU A 537 -28.02 -19.30 14.48
N ARG A 538 -29.36 -19.22 14.59
CA ARG A 538 -30.04 -18.81 15.85
C ARG A 538 -30.12 -19.97 16.84
N ALA A 539 -29.55 -19.79 18.04
CA ALA A 539 -29.71 -20.69 19.17
C ALA A 539 -30.48 -19.99 20.31
N GLU A 540 -31.76 -20.34 20.48
CA GLU A 540 -32.67 -19.69 21.43
C GLU A 540 -32.44 -20.08 22.90
N ASN A 541 -31.42 -20.90 23.23
CA ASN A 541 -31.14 -21.35 24.59
C ASN A 541 -29.63 -21.56 24.83
N SER A 542 -29.10 -20.94 25.88
CA SER A 542 -27.69 -21.02 26.30
C SER A 542 -27.25 -22.40 26.81
N SER A 543 -28.21 -23.25 27.23
CA SER A 543 -27.96 -24.60 27.73
C SER A 543 -27.39 -25.57 26.70
N LEU A 544 -27.45 -25.23 25.41
CA LEU A 544 -26.99 -26.08 24.29
C LEU A 544 -25.47 -25.99 24.04
N LEU A 545 -24.78 -25.01 24.62
CA LEU A 545 -23.33 -24.78 24.43
C LEU A 545 -22.43 -25.73 25.24
N ASN A 546 -22.98 -26.45 26.22
CA ASN A 546 -22.17 -27.21 27.19
C ASN A 546 -21.49 -28.48 26.63
N ASN A 547 -21.74 -28.86 25.37
CA ASN A 547 -21.17 -30.03 24.69
C ASN A 547 -20.87 -29.73 23.20
N SER A 548 -20.60 -28.47 22.84
CA SER A 548 -20.46 -28.04 21.45
C SER A 548 -19.00 -27.95 20.98
N THR A 549 -18.69 -28.58 19.85
CA THR A 549 -17.37 -28.48 19.20
C THR A 549 -17.22 -27.15 18.47
N ILE A 550 -16.10 -26.45 18.65
CA ILE A 550 -15.77 -25.24 17.89
C ILE A 550 -15.46 -25.63 16.44
N VAL A 551 -16.19 -25.03 15.51
CA VAL A 551 -16.07 -25.25 14.06
C VAL A 551 -15.60 -23.93 13.43
N TYR A 552 -14.27 -23.79 13.40
CA TYR A 552 -13.48 -22.73 12.78
C TYR A 552 -13.37 -21.36 13.50
N VAL A 553 -12.38 -20.59 13.02
CA VAL A 553 -11.84 -19.34 13.58
C VAL A 553 -11.98 -18.21 12.54
N ALA A 554 -11.93 -16.96 13.02
CA ALA A 554 -12.37 -15.78 12.30
C ALA A 554 -11.38 -15.22 11.26
N ASN A 555 -11.92 -14.59 10.20
CA ASN A 555 -11.19 -13.61 9.38
C ASN A 555 -11.43 -12.21 9.94
N ILE A 556 -10.63 -11.81 10.93
CA ILE A 556 -10.71 -10.46 11.51
C ILE A 556 -9.95 -9.44 10.63
N THR A 557 -9.16 -9.88 9.64
CA THR A 557 -8.37 -9.02 8.74
C THR A 557 -9.23 -7.96 8.03
N ALA A 558 -10.46 -8.31 7.64
CA ALA A 558 -11.40 -7.39 7.00
C ALA A 558 -11.78 -6.19 7.89
N ILE A 559 -11.84 -6.38 9.22
CA ILE A 559 -12.23 -5.35 10.20
C ILE A 559 -11.14 -4.28 10.37
N LEU A 560 -9.89 -4.55 9.94
CA LEU A 560 -8.70 -3.77 10.32
C LEU A 560 -8.00 -3.03 9.16
N LYS A 561 -8.54 -3.10 7.94
CA LYS A 561 -7.94 -2.48 6.74
C LYS A 561 -8.77 -1.36 6.12
N SER A 562 -10.10 -1.48 6.06
CA SER A 562 -10.98 -0.42 5.55
C SER A 562 -11.67 0.35 6.68
N THR A 563 -12.27 1.48 6.35
CA THR A 563 -13.16 2.26 7.24
C THR A 563 -14.51 1.58 7.48
N THR A 564 -14.77 0.45 6.81
CA THR A 564 -16.05 -0.26 6.81
C THR A 564 -15.94 -1.58 7.57
N LEU A 565 -16.84 -1.83 8.53
CA LEU A 565 -16.80 -3.02 9.40
C LEU A 565 -16.93 -4.37 8.68
N LEU A 566 -17.59 -4.37 7.53
CA LEU A 566 -18.21 -5.57 6.97
C LEU A 566 -17.70 -5.82 5.56
N SER A 567 -17.11 -7.00 5.37
CA SER A 567 -17.28 -7.78 4.14
C SER A 567 -18.73 -8.27 4.02
N ASP A 568 -19.13 -8.85 2.88
CA ASP A 568 -20.50 -9.30 2.61
C ASP A 568 -21.53 -8.15 2.72
N TRP A 569 -21.39 -7.14 1.86
CA TRP A 569 -22.42 -6.12 1.69
C TRP A 569 -23.65 -6.68 0.97
N GLU A 570 -23.47 -7.66 0.09
CA GLU A 570 -24.53 -8.28 -0.69
C GLU A 570 -25.45 -9.20 0.13
N ARG A 571 -25.09 -9.56 1.36
CA ARG A 571 -25.81 -10.49 2.26
C ARG A 571 -25.98 -11.86 1.62
N TRP A 572 -24.95 -12.31 0.91
CA TRP A 572 -24.91 -13.62 0.30
C TRP A 572 -24.40 -14.65 1.31
N ILE A 573 -25.02 -15.82 1.29
CA ILE A 573 -24.70 -16.91 2.22
C ILE A 573 -23.83 -17.90 1.44
N PRO A 574 -22.49 -17.87 1.56
CA PRO A 574 -21.62 -18.76 0.81
C PRO A 574 -21.85 -20.23 1.19
N PRO A 575 -21.72 -21.17 0.23
CA PRO A 575 -21.67 -22.59 0.54
C PRO A 575 -20.51 -22.89 1.50
N GLN A 576 -20.73 -23.78 2.48
CA GLN A 576 -19.70 -24.15 3.48
C GLN A 576 -18.38 -24.60 2.85
N GLN A 577 -18.42 -25.20 1.65
CA GLN A 577 -17.21 -25.57 0.90
C GLN A 577 -16.33 -24.35 0.56
N LEU A 578 -16.92 -23.21 0.21
CA LEU A 578 -16.18 -21.98 -0.09
C LEU A 578 -15.50 -21.43 1.17
N ILE A 579 -16.17 -21.46 2.32
CA ILE A 579 -15.58 -21.09 3.62
C ILE A 579 -14.42 -22.03 3.99
N ASN A 580 -14.60 -23.34 3.82
CA ASN A 580 -13.56 -24.32 4.12
C ASN A 580 -12.32 -24.15 3.22
N LEU A 581 -12.52 -23.85 1.93
CA LEU A 581 -11.44 -23.54 0.98
C LEU A 581 -10.75 -22.22 1.33
N TYR A 582 -11.50 -21.19 1.71
CA TYR A 582 -10.97 -19.90 2.15
C TYR A 582 -10.03 -20.07 3.35
N ILE A 583 -10.45 -20.82 4.38
CA ILE A 583 -9.63 -21.12 5.57
C ILE A 583 -8.34 -21.82 5.15
N GLN A 584 -8.41 -22.86 4.31
CA GLN A 584 -7.23 -23.58 3.82
C GLN A 584 -6.25 -22.68 3.04
N ALA A 585 -6.73 -21.67 2.31
CA ALA A 585 -5.88 -20.69 1.65
C ALA A 585 -5.18 -19.72 2.63
N GLY A 586 -5.75 -19.52 3.83
CA GLY A 586 -5.09 -18.76 4.90
C GLY A 586 -3.97 -19.55 5.61
N GLU A 587 -4.05 -20.87 5.61
CA GLU A 587 -3.20 -21.77 6.39
C GLU A 587 -1.95 -22.30 5.64
N THR A 588 -1.74 -21.93 4.36
CA THR A 588 -0.64 -22.45 3.54
C THR A 588 0.01 -21.39 2.66
N ASN A 589 1.33 -21.47 2.48
CA ASN A 589 2.06 -20.66 1.48
C ASN A 589 2.44 -21.46 0.22
N ASN A 590 2.01 -22.72 0.12
CA ASN A 590 2.30 -23.59 -1.02
C ASN A 590 1.53 -23.13 -2.26
N VAL A 591 2.19 -22.40 -3.16
CA VAL A 591 1.59 -21.81 -4.38
C VAL A 591 0.84 -22.85 -5.24
N THR A 592 1.33 -24.09 -5.32
CA THR A 592 0.65 -25.17 -6.08
C THR A 592 -0.67 -25.57 -5.42
N GLN A 593 -0.70 -25.65 -4.08
CA GLN A 593 -1.91 -25.91 -3.31
C GLN A 593 -2.89 -24.72 -3.39
N LEU A 594 -2.38 -23.49 -3.25
CA LEU A 594 -3.17 -22.26 -3.35
C LEU A 594 -3.88 -22.15 -4.70
N ARG A 595 -3.19 -22.39 -5.82
CA ARG A 595 -3.83 -22.41 -7.16
C ARG A 595 -4.95 -23.44 -7.26
N GLN A 596 -4.78 -24.64 -6.69
CA GLN A 596 -5.83 -25.68 -6.66
C GLN A 596 -7.02 -25.31 -5.76
N ILE A 597 -6.79 -24.56 -4.67
CA ILE A 597 -7.84 -24.03 -3.81
C ILE A 597 -8.59 -22.91 -4.54
N TYR A 598 -7.86 -21.96 -5.14
CA TYR A 598 -8.44 -20.82 -5.83
C TYR A 598 -9.24 -21.20 -7.08
N ASP A 599 -8.82 -22.22 -7.85
CA ASP A 599 -9.65 -22.78 -8.94
C ASP A 599 -11.00 -23.30 -8.44
N GLN A 600 -11.03 -24.01 -7.30
CA GLN A 600 -12.27 -24.51 -6.71
C GLN A 600 -13.14 -23.37 -6.15
N MET A 601 -12.52 -22.36 -5.52
CA MET A 601 -13.23 -21.17 -5.05
C MET A 601 -13.86 -20.42 -6.21
N ALA A 602 -13.09 -20.10 -7.26
CA ALA A 602 -13.56 -19.45 -8.48
C ALA A 602 -14.72 -20.24 -9.10
N GLN A 603 -14.64 -21.57 -9.21
CA GLN A 603 -15.73 -22.39 -9.75
C GLN A 603 -17.02 -22.27 -8.91
N ILE A 604 -16.94 -22.26 -7.57
CA ILE A 604 -18.12 -22.07 -6.70
C ILE A 604 -18.69 -20.67 -6.88
N ILE A 605 -17.82 -19.66 -6.92
CA ILE A 605 -18.15 -18.24 -7.02
C ILE A 605 -18.87 -17.94 -8.36
N MET A 606 -18.30 -18.37 -9.49
CA MET A 606 -18.91 -18.27 -10.83
C MET A 606 -20.30 -18.93 -10.86
N ASN A 607 -20.42 -20.13 -10.28
CA ASN A 607 -21.67 -20.91 -10.26
C ASN A 607 -22.77 -20.31 -9.37
N ASN A 608 -22.49 -19.29 -8.56
CA ASN A 608 -23.46 -18.67 -7.64
C ASN A 608 -23.72 -17.18 -7.93
N THR A 609 -22.80 -16.50 -8.62
CA THR A 609 -22.91 -15.08 -9.01
C THR A 609 -23.36 -14.17 -7.84
N PRO A 610 -22.62 -14.08 -6.72
CA PRO A 610 -23.03 -13.38 -5.50
C PRO A 610 -23.40 -11.90 -5.71
N VAL A 611 -22.51 -11.15 -6.37
CA VAL A 611 -22.76 -9.80 -6.90
C VAL A 611 -22.81 -9.83 -8.43
N ILE A 612 -23.29 -8.78 -9.07
CA ILE A 612 -23.19 -8.68 -10.54
C ILE A 612 -21.85 -8.05 -10.91
N PRO A 613 -20.99 -8.72 -11.72
CA PRO A 613 -19.85 -8.06 -12.33
C PRO A 613 -20.35 -6.91 -13.19
N PHE A 614 -19.85 -5.70 -12.95
CA PHE A 614 -20.25 -4.51 -13.69
C PHE A 614 -19.13 -4.14 -14.67
N THR A 615 -18.22 -3.24 -14.31
CA THR A 615 -17.08 -2.87 -15.15
C THR A 615 -15.77 -3.15 -14.43
N THR A 616 -14.76 -3.53 -15.19
CA THR A 616 -13.36 -3.23 -14.84
C THR A 616 -13.13 -1.77 -15.23
N THR A 617 -12.56 -0.94 -14.34
CA THR A 617 -12.48 0.52 -14.56
C THR A 617 -11.05 1.04 -14.72
N GLU A 618 -10.95 2.37 -14.85
CA GLU A 618 -9.77 3.22 -15.03
C GLU A 618 -8.59 3.04 -14.06
N TRP A 619 -8.69 2.20 -13.04
CA TRP A 619 -7.54 1.95 -12.17
C TRP A 619 -6.59 0.95 -12.84
N PRO A 620 -5.27 1.19 -12.91
CA PRO A 620 -4.56 2.35 -12.39
C PRO A 620 -4.72 3.59 -13.28
N PHE A 621 -4.91 4.74 -12.63
CA PHE A 621 -4.97 6.04 -13.27
C PHE A 621 -3.74 6.89 -12.95
N GLU A 622 -3.22 7.58 -13.96
CA GLU A 622 -1.98 8.36 -13.88
C GLU A 622 -1.98 9.45 -14.96
N GLU A 623 -1.59 10.68 -14.58
CA GLU A 623 -1.30 11.76 -15.51
C GLU A 623 0.14 12.25 -15.29
N TRP A 624 0.97 12.31 -16.34
CA TRP A 624 2.36 12.73 -16.21
C TRP A 624 2.85 13.55 -17.40
N GLU A 625 3.85 14.40 -17.15
CA GLU A 625 4.68 14.98 -18.20
C GLU A 625 6.10 14.43 -18.14
N ASP A 626 6.64 14.00 -19.27
CA ASP A 626 8.01 13.50 -19.39
C ASP A 626 8.98 14.52 -20.03
N GLN A 627 8.60 15.79 -20.16
CA GLN A 627 9.45 16.84 -20.75
C GLN A 627 10.67 17.14 -19.88
N TYR A 628 10.47 17.29 -18.56
CA TYR A 628 11.54 17.61 -17.62
C TYR A 628 12.03 16.41 -16.80
N TYR A 629 11.21 15.36 -16.67
CA TYR A 629 11.50 14.20 -15.82
C TYR A 629 11.22 12.88 -16.54
N ILE A 630 11.91 11.82 -16.14
CA ILE A 630 11.80 10.45 -16.69
C ILE A 630 11.89 9.43 -15.56
N GLY A 631 11.39 8.22 -15.80
CA GLY A 631 11.39 7.13 -14.81
C GLY A 631 10.00 6.65 -14.39
N PHE A 632 8.92 7.28 -14.87
CA PHE A 632 7.53 6.87 -14.63
C PHE A 632 7.25 5.40 -15.03
N SER A 633 6.29 4.75 -14.36
CA SER A 633 5.88 3.36 -14.64
C SER A 633 4.75 3.37 -15.68
N THR A 634 5.13 3.30 -16.95
CA THR A 634 4.28 3.70 -18.08
C THR A 634 3.73 2.51 -18.87
N PRO A 635 2.69 2.69 -19.73
CA PRO A 635 2.20 1.67 -20.66
C PRO A 635 3.28 0.90 -21.46
N GLN A 636 4.41 1.54 -21.76
CA GLN A 636 5.53 0.95 -22.50
C GLN A 636 6.45 0.07 -21.63
N TYR A 637 6.50 0.31 -20.32
CA TYR A 637 7.20 -0.52 -19.34
C TYR A 637 6.64 -0.26 -17.93
N MET A 638 5.57 -0.99 -17.61
CA MET A 638 4.88 -0.86 -16.33
C MET A 638 5.56 -1.78 -15.31
N TYR A 639 6.48 -1.21 -14.54
CA TYR A 639 7.38 -1.95 -13.65
C TYR A 639 6.94 -1.91 -12.18
N TRP A 640 6.00 -1.02 -11.88
CA TRP A 640 5.26 -0.95 -10.62
C TRP A 640 3.79 -0.71 -10.98
N LEU A 641 2.90 -1.59 -10.54
CA LEU A 641 1.49 -1.56 -10.97
C LEU A 641 0.64 -0.52 -10.23
N ASN A 642 1.15 0.04 -9.12
CA ASN A 642 0.47 1.07 -8.34
C ASN A 642 1.12 2.44 -8.57
N VAL A 643 0.63 3.13 -9.60
CA VAL A 643 1.01 4.51 -9.96
C VAL A 643 0.17 5.57 -9.25
N TYR A 644 -0.82 5.18 -8.43
CA TYR A 644 -1.70 6.13 -7.75
C TYR A 644 -0.93 6.92 -6.67
N VAL A 645 -0.64 8.19 -6.93
CA VAL A 645 0.10 9.10 -6.03
C VAL A 645 -0.56 9.18 -4.64
N GLY A 646 -1.89 9.12 -4.59
CA GLY A 646 -2.70 9.15 -3.36
C GLY A 646 -2.93 7.80 -2.68
N ASN A 647 -2.16 6.73 -2.94
CA ASN A 647 -2.54 5.42 -2.39
C ASN A 647 -2.09 5.16 -0.94
N ALA A 648 -3.03 4.82 -0.07
CA ALA A 648 -2.76 4.28 1.27
C ALA A 648 -2.19 2.84 1.25
N ALA A 649 -2.59 2.02 0.27
CA ALA A 649 -2.43 0.56 0.33
C ALA A 649 -1.00 0.09 0.04
N ASN A 650 -0.35 0.66 -0.98
CA ASN A 650 1.08 0.53 -1.28
C ASN A 650 1.53 1.81 -2.00
N PRO A 651 2.70 2.38 -1.69
CA PRO A 651 3.01 3.73 -2.15
C PRO A 651 3.68 3.82 -3.53
N ALA A 652 3.75 5.05 -4.01
CA ALA A 652 4.53 5.52 -5.15
C ALA A 652 6.07 5.45 -4.96
N GLU A 653 6.58 5.01 -3.80
CA GLU A 653 8.01 5.04 -3.48
C GLU A 653 8.91 4.33 -4.51
N PRO A 654 8.59 3.10 -4.97
CA PRO A 654 9.37 2.43 -6.00
C PRO A 654 9.47 3.20 -7.33
N ILE A 655 8.51 4.07 -7.62
CA ILE A 655 8.55 4.98 -8.78
C ILE A 655 9.46 6.17 -8.49
N ILE A 656 9.31 6.79 -7.31
CA ILE A 656 10.09 7.95 -6.88
C ILE A 656 11.59 7.68 -6.78
N TRP A 657 12.03 6.44 -6.51
CA TRP A 657 13.45 6.09 -6.63
C TRP A 657 13.97 6.22 -8.07
N ASN A 658 13.15 5.98 -9.09
CA ASN A 658 13.53 5.99 -10.51
C ASN A 658 13.35 7.36 -11.17
N ILE A 659 12.49 8.24 -10.64
CA ILE A 659 12.31 9.58 -11.22
C ILE A 659 13.63 10.37 -11.22
N ALA A 660 14.06 10.79 -12.41
CA ALA A 660 15.29 11.55 -12.66
C ALA A 660 15.05 12.72 -13.64
N PRO A 661 15.84 13.82 -13.57
CA PRO A 661 15.73 14.91 -14.53
C PRO A 661 16.16 14.47 -15.94
N ARG A 662 15.30 14.65 -16.95
CA ARG A 662 15.53 14.24 -18.34
C ARG A 662 16.72 15.00 -18.96
N PRO A 663 17.76 14.33 -19.48
CA PRO A 663 18.83 15.01 -20.21
C PRO A 663 18.33 15.68 -21.50
N PRO A 664 18.77 16.92 -21.83
CA PRO A 664 18.38 17.61 -23.05
C PRO A 664 18.66 16.78 -24.31
N GLY A 665 17.66 16.64 -25.18
CA GLY A 665 17.76 15.83 -26.39
C GLY A 665 17.62 14.32 -26.21
N MET A 666 17.37 13.82 -24.98
CA MET A 666 17.06 12.41 -24.77
C MET A 666 15.73 12.03 -25.44
N THR A 667 15.76 11.02 -26.31
CA THR A 667 14.57 10.45 -26.97
C THR A 667 13.74 9.58 -26.03
N ASN A 668 12.44 9.40 -26.30
CA ASN A 668 11.55 8.60 -25.46
C ASN A 668 12.01 7.12 -25.36
N GLN A 669 12.69 6.58 -26.40
CA GLN A 669 13.32 5.25 -26.33
C GLN A 669 14.52 5.22 -25.36
N GLN A 670 15.33 6.29 -25.29
CA GLN A 670 16.42 6.37 -24.32
C GLN A 670 15.90 6.55 -22.88
N ALA A 671 14.79 7.28 -22.70
CA ALA A 671 14.09 7.39 -21.43
C ALA A 671 13.54 6.02 -20.98
N LEU A 672 12.89 5.28 -21.88
CA LEU A 672 12.39 3.92 -21.63
C LEU A 672 13.54 2.96 -21.23
N ASN A 673 14.65 2.99 -21.95
CA ASN A 673 15.84 2.21 -21.63
C ASN A 673 16.42 2.60 -20.25
N PHE A 674 16.39 3.89 -19.90
CA PHE A 674 16.79 4.36 -18.57
C PHE A 674 15.88 3.80 -17.48
N THR A 675 14.55 3.88 -17.63
CA THR A 675 13.59 3.32 -16.66
C THR A 675 13.82 1.81 -16.43
N GLN A 676 14.02 1.05 -17.52
CA GLN A 676 14.32 -0.39 -17.47
C GLN A 676 15.62 -0.69 -16.71
N GLN A 677 16.70 0.04 -16.99
CA GLN A 677 17.97 -0.13 -16.29
C GLN A 677 17.87 0.31 -14.81
N ALA A 678 17.23 1.46 -14.55
CA ALA A 678 17.06 2.03 -13.22
C ALA A 678 16.32 1.08 -12.26
N TRP A 679 15.25 0.44 -12.73
CA TRP A 679 14.51 -0.55 -11.95
C TRP A 679 15.29 -1.87 -11.81
N SER A 680 15.93 -2.34 -12.87
CA SER A 680 16.79 -3.54 -12.80
C SER A 680 17.92 -3.40 -11.77
N ASP A 681 18.53 -2.21 -11.67
CA ASP A 681 19.58 -1.92 -10.69
C ASP A 681 19.03 -1.83 -9.27
N VAL A 682 17.84 -1.26 -9.07
CA VAL A 682 17.11 -1.27 -7.79
C VAL A 682 16.82 -2.71 -7.35
N LEU A 683 16.17 -3.51 -8.19
CA LEU A 683 15.86 -4.91 -7.87
C LEU A 683 17.13 -5.74 -7.59
N ALA A 684 18.22 -5.50 -8.33
CA ALA A 684 19.49 -6.16 -8.07
C ALA A 684 20.07 -5.79 -6.69
N PHE A 685 19.96 -4.53 -6.28
CA PHE A 685 20.38 -4.07 -4.95
C PHE A 685 19.49 -4.63 -3.82
N LEU A 686 18.17 -4.52 -3.96
CA LEU A 686 17.21 -4.94 -2.93
C LEU A 686 17.29 -6.44 -2.63
N TYR A 687 17.45 -7.28 -3.66
CA TYR A 687 17.67 -8.73 -3.52
C TYR A 687 19.15 -9.13 -3.34
N GLY A 688 20.05 -8.19 -3.00
CA GLY A 688 21.45 -8.48 -2.65
C GLY A 688 22.35 -9.02 -3.78
N LYS A 689 21.90 -8.91 -5.03
CA LYS A 689 22.64 -9.33 -6.25
C LYS A 689 23.65 -8.27 -6.71
N ALA A 690 23.48 -7.01 -6.29
CA ALA A 690 24.38 -5.90 -6.54
C ALA A 690 24.63 -5.09 -5.25
N SER A 691 25.77 -4.41 -5.16
CA SER A 691 26.14 -3.57 -4.02
C SER A 691 25.68 -2.11 -4.13
N THR A 692 25.01 -1.73 -5.21
CA THR A 692 24.42 -0.39 -5.42
C THR A 692 23.24 -0.45 -6.36
N ALA A 693 22.22 0.38 -6.12
CA ALA A 693 21.12 0.65 -7.04
C ALA A 693 21.44 1.77 -8.05
N THR A 694 22.62 2.38 -7.96
CA THR A 694 23.01 3.55 -8.76
C THR A 694 24.42 3.35 -9.33
N PRO A 695 24.62 2.40 -10.26
CA PRO A 695 25.93 2.15 -10.86
C PRO A 695 26.36 3.28 -11.81
N PRO A 696 27.67 3.43 -12.08
CA PRO A 696 28.17 4.47 -13.01
C PRO A 696 27.60 4.38 -14.44
N SER A 697 27.18 3.19 -14.88
CA SER A 697 26.46 2.98 -16.14
C SER A 697 25.13 3.75 -16.18
N LEU A 698 24.34 3.69 -15.11
CA LEU A 698 23.07 4.39 -15.00
C LEU A 698 23.28 5.92 -14.93
N LEU A 699 24.28 6.36 -14.17
CA LEU A 699 24.66 7.79 -14.10
C LEU A 699 25.11 8.34 -15.46
N ALA A 700 25.81 7.54 -16.27
CA ALA A 700 26.20 7.91 -17.62
C ALA A 700 24.99 8.08 -18.57
N MET A 701 23.89 7.34 -18.37
CA MET A 701 22.64 7.55 -19.14
C MET A 701 22.01 8.91 -18.84
N LEU A 702 22.17 9.41 -17.61
CA LEU A 702 21.78 10.76 -17.19
C LEU A 702 22.84 11.84 -17.51
N GLY A 703 23.91 11.51 -18.24
CA GLY A 703 24.99 12.45 -18.58
C GLY A 703 25.87 12.86 -17.40
N VAL A 704 25.73 12.24 -16.22
CA VAL A 704 26.51 12.56 -15.02
C VAL A 704 27.92 12.00 -15.18
N SER A 705 28.88 12.88 -15.44
CA SER A 705 30.30 12.51 -15.52
C SER A 705 30.89 12.29 -14.13
N THR A 706 31.15 11.05 -13.76
CA THR A 706 31.77 10.70 -12.47
C THR A 706 33.23 11.14 -12.42
N VAL A 707 33.51 12.18 -11.64
CA VAL A 707 34.90 12.54 -11.27
C VAL A 707 35.41 11.49 -10.29
N THR A 708 36.04 10.43 -10.81
CA THR A 708 36.64 9.37 -10.01
C THR A 708 37.85 9.90 -9.24
N THR A 709 37.62 10.39 -8.01
CA THR A 709 38.69 10.70 -7.06
C THR A 709 39.32 9.41 -6.55
N THR A 710 40.22 8.83 -7.36
CA THR A 710 41.03 7.69 -6.98
C THR A 710 41.97 8.09 -5.83
N SER A 711 41.52 7.86 -4.59
CA SER A 711 42.33 8.04 -3.38
C SER A 711 43.41 6.97 -3.31
N THR A 712 44.48 7.12 -4.10
CA THR A 712 45.67 6.27 -4.05
C THR A 712 46.36 6.43 -2.69
N VAL A 713 46.07 5.49 -1.78
CA VAL A 713 46.76 5.37 -0.50
C VAL A 713 48.20 4.91 -0.76
N THR A 714 49.07 5.86 -1.08
CA THR A 714 50.50 5.62 -1.30
C THR A 714 51.16 5.40 0.05
N SER A 715 51.39 4.14 0.41
CA SER A 715 52.13 3.76 1.62
C SER A 715 53.57 4.25 1.53
N VAL A 716 53.96 5.13 2.46
CA VAL A 716 55.31 5.73 2.48
C VAL A 716 56.31 4.70 3.04
N SER A 717 56.94 3.94 2.16
CA SER A 717 58.11 3.12 2.47
C SER A 717 59.39 3.95 2.35
N SER A 718 60.06 4.19 3.46
CA SER A 718 61.30 4.96 3.50
C SER A 718 62.46 4.19 2.86
N SER A 719 62.98 4.69 1.74
CA SER A 719 64.26 4.24 1.18
C SER A 719 65.11 5.43 0.73
N THR A 720 66.35 5.47 1.19
CA THR A 720 67.28 6.58 0.96
C THR A 720 68.04 6.37 -0.34
N SER A 721 67.91 7.29 -1.30
CA SER A 721 68.72 7.28 -2.53
C SER A 721 69.17 8.68 -2.95
N THR A 722 70.42 8.74 -3.38
CA THR A 722 71.24 9.92 -3.68
C THR A 722 70.68 10.83 -4.78
N VAL A 723 70.88 12.15 -4.63
CA VAL A 723 70.62 13.14 -5.68
C VAL A 723 71.58 12.96 -6.86
N THR A 724 71.09 13.07 -8.09
CA THR A 724 71.94 13.35 -9.28
C THR A 724 71.15 14.22 -10.25
N THR A 725 71.77 15.31 -10.71
CA THR A 725 71.16 16.32 -11.59
C THR A 725 71.47 16.03 -13.06
N THR A 726 70.46 16.02 -13.92
CA THR A 726 70.64 16.20 -15.37
C THR A 726 69.47 17.00 -15.96
N SER A 727 69.79 18.00 -16.78
CA SER A 727 68.86 18.91 -17.44
C SER A 727 68.65 18.55 -18.90
N VAL A 728 67.41 18.65 -19.40
CA VAL A 728 67.07 18.79 -20.84
C VAL A 728 66.03 19.91 -20.97
N SER A 729 65.99 20.59 -22.12
CA SER A 729 65.24 21.84 -22.32
C SER A 729 64.37 21.82 -23.58
N THR A 730 63.61 22.89 -23.79
CA THR A 730 62.87 23.26 -25.02
C THR A 730 61.64 22.39 -25.37
N THR A 731 60.58 22.91 -26.01
CA THR A 731 60.46 24.18 -26.77
C THR A 731 59.12 24.91 -26.56
N THR A 732 59.13 26.23 -26.76
CA THR A 732 58.00 27.19 -26.62
C THR A 732 57.00 27.16 -27.78
N SER A 733 55.76 27.63 -27.55
CA SER A 733 54.88 28.24 -28.58
C SER A 733 53.90 29.26 -27.97
N THR A 734 53.51 30.27 -28.75
CA THR A 734 52.76 31.48 -28.37
C THR A 734 52.09 32.09 -29.62
N VAL A 735 51.13 33.03 -29.60
CA VAL A 735 50.56 33.93 -28.55
C VAL A 735 49.00 33.85 -28.63
N THR A 736 48.09 34.67 -28.05
CA THR A 736 48.09 36.07 -27.55
C THR A 736 46.96 36.32 -26.51
N THR A 737 46.77 37.59 -26.11
CA THR A 737 45.60 38.30 -25.54
C THR A 737 44.19 37.68 -25.67
N THR A 738 43.21 37.93 -24.78
CA THR A 738 42.90 39.19 -24.04
C THR A 738 42.41 39.01 -22.59
N SER A 739 42.68 39.98 -21.73
CA SER A 739 42.06 40.13 -20.38
C SER A 739 40.75 40.93 -20.43
N PRO A 740 39.88 40.77 -19.41
CA PRO A 740 39.61 41.91 -18.52
C PRO A 740 39.81 41.60 -17.03
N THR A 741 39.74 42.64 -16.20
CA THR A 741 40.12 42.63 -14.78
C THR A 741 38.97 42.24 -13.84
N THR A 742 39.24 41.35 -12.87
CA THR A 742 38.36 41.12 -11.71
C THR A 742 39.18 41.17 -10.42
N VAL A 743 38.67 41.81 -9.37
CA VAL A 743 39.37 41.98 -8.08
C VAL A 743 39.24 40.72 -7.22
N THR A 744 40.36 40.15 -6.78
CA THR A 744 40.38 39.02 -5.84
C THR A 744 40.52 39.53 -4.39
N THR A 745 39.43 39.51 -3.63
CA THR A 745 39.46 39.70 -2.18
C THR A 745 39.93 38.42 -1.48
N THR A 746 41.11 38.44 -0.87
CA THR A 746 41.67 37.29 -0.15
C THR A 746 41.01 37.09 1.22
N SER A 747 39.95 36.29 1.30
CA SER A 747 39.36 35.84 2.56
C SER A 747 39.96 34.50 3.00
N THR A 748 40.93 34.53 3.91
CA THR A 748 41.53 33.32 4.51
C THR A 748 40.55 32.64 5.47
N VAL A 749 39.92 31.55 5.03
CA VAL A 749 39.15 30.65 5.91
C VAL A 749 40.11 29.67 6.59
N THR A 750 40.48 29.94 7.84
CA THR A 750 41.29 29.02 8.65
C THR A 750 40.42 27.90 9.20
N SER A 751 40.62 26.68 8.70
CA SER A 751 39.97 25.47 9.24
C SER A 751 40.56 25.08 10.60
N SER A 752 39.98 25.57 11.70
CA SER A 752 40.37 25.18 13.05
C SER A 752 39.88 23.77 13.40
N SER A 753 40.77 22.78 13.36
CA SER A 753 40.47 21.42 13.81
C SER A 753 40.23 21.38 15.33
N ASN A 754 38.99 21.14 15.76
CA ASN A 754 38.58 21.15 17.18
C ASN A 754 39.14 19.99 18.04
N THR A 755 40.13 19.24 17.55
CA THR A 755 40.77 18.09 18.22
C THR A 755 41.20 18.39 19.66
N GLY A 756 41.72 19.59 19.92
CA GLY A 756 42.11 20.01 21.27
C GLY A 756 40.94 20.14 22.26
N LEU A 757 39.74 20.51 21.77
CA LEU A 757 38.54 20.64 22.60
C LEU A 757 38.03 19.26 23.04
N TYR A 758 38.01 18.28 22.13
CA TYR A 758 37.61 16.92 22.45
C TYR A 758 38.56 16.24 23.44
N VAL A 759 39.88 16.46 23.32
CA VAL A 759 40.87 15.97 24.29
C VAL A 759 40.65 16.61 25.67
N ALA A 760 40.38 17.91 25.74
CA ALA A 760 40.09 18.59 27.01
C ALA A 760 38.82 18.03 27.69
N ILE A 761 37.75 17.81 26.92
CA ILE A 761 36.49 17.22 27.43
C ILE A 761 36.73 15.79 27.96
N ALA A 762 37.47 14.96 27.22
CA ALA A 762 37.80 13.59 27.64
C ALA A 762 38.57 13.56 28.98
N VAL A 763 39.55 14.46 29.16
CA VAL A 763 40.30 14.58 30.43
C VAL A 763 39.39 14.99 31.59
N VAL A 764 38.47 15.94 31.39
CA VAL A 764 37.51 16.35 32.42
C VAL A 764 36.57 15.20 32.82
N VAL A 765 36.06 14.42 31.85
CA VAL A 765 35.21 13.25 32.13
C VAL A 765 35.97 12.18 32.93
N ILE A 766 37.23 11.90 32.56
CA ILE A 766 38.08 10.95 33.29
C ILE A 766 38.31 11.42 34.74
N ILE A 767 38.57 12.72 34.96
CA ILE A 767 38.73 13.29 36.31
C ILE A 767 37.44 13.14 37.14
N ILE A 768 36.26 13.40 36.55
CA ILE A 768 34.97 13.23 37.22
C ILE A 768 34.74 11.76 37.62
N ILE A 769 35.05 10.81 36.74
CA ILE A 769 34.95 9.37 37.03
C ILE A 769 35.90 8.98 38.17
N ILE A 770 37.16 9.44 38.15
CA ILE A 770 38.13 9.18 39.23
C ILE A 770 37.63 9.75 40.57
N ILE A 771 37.10 10.97 40.59
CA ILE A 771 36.51 11.58 41.79
C ILE A 771 35.32 10.76 42.29
N GLY A 772 34.43 10.31 41.40
CA GLY A 772 33.31 9.42 41.74
C GLY A 772 33.75 8.10 42.38
N VAL A 773 34.78 7.45 41.81
CA VAL A 773 35.37 6.22 42.35
C VAL A 773 36.02 6.46 43.72
N VAL A 774 36.77 7.55 43.90
CA VAL A 774 37.39 7.92 45.19
C VAL A 774 36.34 8.22 46.26
N LEU A 775 35.23 8.87 45.90
CA LEU A 775 34.11 9.13 46.82
C LEU A 775 33.33 7.86 47.17
N ALA A 776 33.18 6.92 46.23
CA ALA A 776 32.58 5.61 46.50
C ALA A 776 33.46 4.74 47.41
N LEU A 777 34.79 4.74 47.19
CA LEU A 777 35.76 4.05 48.03
C LEU A 777 35.92 4.67 49.43
N ARG A 778 35.55 5.95 49.62
CA ARG A 778 35.45 6.61 50.93
C ARG A 778 34.10 6.41 51.65
N ARG A 779 33.16 5.64 51.06
CA ARG A 779 31.86 5.27 51.65
C ARG A 779 31.75 3.76 51.93
N ARG A 780 32.89 3.09 52.05
CA ARG A 780 33.08 1.77 52.67
C ARG A 780 34.15 1.89 53.74
#